data_AF-A0A1G7QTY3-F1
#
_entry.id   AF-A0A1G7QTY3-F1
#
_cell.length_a   1.000
_cell.length_b   1.000
_cell.length_c   1.000
_cell.angle_alpha   90.00
_cell.angle_beta   90.00
_cell.angle_gamma   90.00
#
_symmetry.space_group_name_H-M   'P 1'
#
loop_
_entity.id
_entity.type
_entity.pdbx_description
1 polymer ?
#
loop_
_entity_poly.entity_id
_entity_poly.type
_entity_poly.pdbx_seq_one_letter_code
_entity_poly.pdbx_strand_id
1 'polypeptide(L)'
;MKKLISLTVCATMVLSTFVYTVDMSAVKIDNIDVVSAASEAADTTPKTTTNKSTTTNKSTTTNKSTTNNKSTTTTKKSTTTTNKSTTTNKTTTTNKTNTQTTTKTTVPTTKPVQTVQNPYEDGVYVTYGNAYSKGTEGAKVTIKDGKVADVELLRTSPKIIDRDVRNNYVGLWQAYEVMQQGLKGKTREQAAEVDVVSGATRSSDGWKLSVDRAFVRALKEKPEGQIYFEGEHMGVDPQGKFMVFLKYDATKLLGVKVYPMDTNGNAIEEANMSNEQAKLVYSIASELLYRGTDAVSIKGNEVEFTAAIKAYQDAELSAKVNNTSKYIDGFYSAYGTARDKGVERADIYVRNGKLVDVKLYRLGANLIDRGDTAYADVVKANAPMVAKLLANGGPVAAFNNDTDAISGATESSHSWNQAVERAMEKALKTGKNGKYFDGIVAGVDNQSQILLLLNLENDKVTQITLHLFDKDGKLIKAENLTHEQKEVAELLTAGLNENGLDMKDIVGQEVLSGAAKAAYKDALQNASKNQGNYKDGAFTTYGDAYDKGTNRADVTLRNGNIVGLNLYRVGVDFQDRGASAYSEVVKAIPILKENFMVAATREKAAEVDVVSGATSSSNAFSAAIDRAYKKAEISEAYKTSYLNGIFAGVNADKSVYVMVTIEKNVPVKMAVYYLDSKGKIKAEDTLSADELAVKKEIETDTTTGMHKYAYRPAAFGDTEGVKAVSALVVDAVKVALEAAGR
;
A
#
# COMPACT_ATOMS: atom_id res chain seq x y z
N MET A 1 25.50 -25.20 68.41
CA MET A 1 26.20 -26.43 68.00
C MET A 1 25.73 -26.79 66.59
N LYS A 2 26.49 -26.81 65.49
CA LYS A 2 27.86 -26.40 65.11
C LYS A 2 27.68 -25.64 63.77
N LYS A 3 27.84 -24.31 63.79
CA LYS A 3 28.94 -23.50 63.19
C LYS A 3 28.71 -23.15 61.71
N LEU A 4 28.25 -21.92 61.41
CA LEU A 4 29.03 -20.66 61.15
C LEU A 4 29.54 -20.66 59.68
N ILE A 5 29.41 -19.65 58.79
CA ILE A 5 29.27 -18.18 58.86
C ILE A 5 28.75 -17.66 57.50
N SER A 6 28.01 -16.55 57.56
CA SER A 6 27.63 -15.64 56.47
C SER A 6 28.81 -14.88 55.87
N LEU A 7 28.86 -14.61 54.55
CA LEU A 7 29.20 -13.27 54.07
C LEU A 7 28.86 -13.05 52.59
N THR A 8 28.12 -11.98 52.35
CA THR A 8 27.92 -11.26 51.08
C THR A 8 29.22 -10.58 50.62
N VAL A 9 29.44 -10.42 49.30
CA VAL A 9 29.90 -9.18 48.61
C VAL A 9 30.22 -9.45 47.11
N CYS A 10 30.06 -8.38 46.33
CA CYS A 10 29.88 -8.20 44.89
C CYS A 10 31.11 -8.39 43.97
N ALA A 11 30.79 -8.40 42.67
CA ALA A 11 31.43 -7.67 41.55
C ALA A 11 32.62 -8.30 40.77
N THR A 12 32.34 -8.54 39.47
CA THR A 12 33.14 -8.28 38.25
C THR A 12 34.57 -8.84 38.09
N MET A 13 34.78 -9.69 37.06
CA MET A 13 35.71 -9.41 35.95
C MET A 13 35.63 -10.43 34.78
N VAL A 14 35.33 -9.85 33.62
CA VAL A 14 35.61 -10.09 32.19
C VAL A 14 36.81 -10.99 31.75
N LEU A 15 36.58 -11.74 30.65
CA LEU A 15 37.44 -12.29 29.55
C LEU A 15 38.57 -13.31 29.83
N SER A 16 38.49 -14.52 29.25
CA SER A 16 39.02 -14.86 27.90
C SER A 16 39.19 -16.38 27.64
N THR A 17 38.85 -16.75 26.40
CA THR A 17 39.32 -17.87 25.52
C THR A 17 39.38 -19.32 26.01
N PHE A 18 38.59 -20.19 25.36
CA PHE A 18 39.08 -21.47 24.84
C PHE A 18 38.41 -21.80 23.50
N VAL A 19 39.24 -22.05 22.50
CA VAL A 19 38.90 -22.55 21.17
C VAL A 19 38.76 -24.07 21.26
N TYR A 20 37.69 -24.63 20.69
CA TYR A 20 37.67 -26.04 20.30
C TYR A 20 37.24 -26.13 18.83
N THR A 21 38.20 -26.52 18.01
CA THR A 21 38.01 -27.07 16.66
C THR A 21 37.43 -28.47 16.79
N VAL A 22 36.37 -28.79 16.03
CA VAL A 22 36.00 -30.18 15.77
C VAL A 22 35.75 -30.35 14.27
N ASP A 23 36.50 -31.29 13.74
CA ASP A 23 36.53 -31.85 12.40
C ASP A 23 35.19 -32.53 12.07
N MET A 24 34.62 -32.25 10.89
CA MET A 24 33.43 -32.93 10.38
C MET A 24 33.75 -33.61 9.06
N SER A 25 34.17 -34.87 9.17
CA SER A 25 34.17 -35.83 8.07
C SER A 25 32.83 -36.57 8.01
N ALA A 26 32.19 -36.50 6.84
CA ALA A 26 31.17 -37.38 6.25
C ALA A 26 30.30 -38.25 7.19
N VAL A 27 29.07 -37.80 7.44
CA VAL A 27 27.96 -38.68 7.84
C VAL A 27 27.10 -38.96 6.60
N LYS A 28 27.14 -40.21 6.14
CA LYS A 28 26.14 -40.77 5.21
C LYS A 28 24.83 -40.95 5.99
N ILE A 29 23.76 -40.31 5.53
CA ILE A 29 22.40 -40.61 5.95
C ILE A 29 21.72 -41.28 4.76
N ASP A 30 21.55 -42.60 4.85
CA ASP A 30 20.71 -43.37 3.95
C ASP A 30 19.26 -43.31 4.44
N ASN A 31 18.33 -43.11 3.49
CA ASN A 31 16.87 -43.10 3.59
C ASN A 31 16.20 -41.81 4.08
N ILE A 32 16.08 -40.84 3.16
CA ILE A 32 14.95 -39.91 3.12
C ILE A 32 14.05 -40.33 1.97
N ASP A 33 12.78 -40.51 2.27
CA ASP A 33 11.69 -40.83 1.34
C ASP A 33 11.47 -39.65 0.38
N VAL A 34 11.66 -39.90 -0.92
CA VAL A 34 11.63 -38.89 -1.98
C VAL A 34 10.24 -38.85 -2.60
N VAL A 35 9.41 -37.89 -2.18
CA VAL A 35 8.17 -37.47 -2.87
C VAL A 35 8.01 -35.98 -2.53
N SER A 36 7.96 -34.98 -3.41
CA SER A 36 7.59 -34.86 -4.82
C SER A 36 8.39 -33.71 -5.43
N ALA A 37 9.15 -33.98 -6.49
CA ALA A 37 9.70 -32.94 -7.36
C ALA A 37 8.65 -32.64 -8.45
N ALA A 38 8.14 -31.41 -8.50
CA ALA A 38 7.44 -30.94 -9.69
C ALA A 38 8.48 -30.68 -10.79
N SER A 39 8.85 -31.73 -11.53
CA SER A 39 9.66 -31.61 -12.75
C SER A 39 8.80 -31.11 -13.90
N GLU A 40 9.32 -30.14 -14.65
CA GLU A 40 8.71 -29.62 -15.88
C GLU A 40 8.67 -30.71 -16.96
N ALA A 41 7.49 -31.23 -17.26
CA ALA A 41 7.22 -31.96 -18.51
C ALA A 41 6.76 -30.95 -19.57
N ALA A 42 7.44 -30.95 -20.71
CA ALA A 42 7.08 -30.18 -21.89
C ALA A 42 5.85 -30.80 -22.56
N ASP A 43 4.75 -30.04 -22.66
CA ASP A 43 3.59 -30.43 -23.44
C ASP A 43 3.87 -30.31 -24.93
N THR A 44 3.83 -31.43 -25.65
CA THR A 44 3.76 -31.45 -27.10
C THR A 44 2.59 -32.31 -27.58
N THR A 45 1.73 -31.68 -28.39
CA THR A 45 0.83 -32.25 -29.44
C THR A 45 -0.64 -32.58 -29.05
N PRO A 46 -1.58 -32.77 -30.01
CA PRO A 46 -2.43 -31.70 -30.52
C PRO A 46 -3.95 -32.03 -30.56
N LYS A 47 -4.73 -30.97 -30.81
CA LYS A 47 -6.18 -30.86 -31.04
C LYS A 47 -6.82 -32.02 -31.85
N THR A 48 -7.86 -32.68 -31.30
CA THR A 48 -8.91 -33.33 -32.11
C THR A 48 -10.29 -33.24 -31.45
N THR A 49 -11.27 -32.84 -32.25
CA THR A 49 -12.72 -32.74 -32.04
C THR A 49 -13.43 -34.10 -31.93
N THR A 50 -14.47 -34.25 -31.08
CA THR A 50 -15.84 -34.67 -31.47
C THR A 50 -16.87 -34.66 -30.32
N ASN A 51 -18.12 -34.39 -30.71
CA ASN A 51 -19.39 -34.36 -29.95
C ASN A 51 -19.81 -35.70 -29.32
N LYS A 52 -20.59 -35.67 -28.22
CA LYS A 52 -22.07 -35.96 -28.18
C LYS A 52 -22.58 -36.33 -26.77
N SER A 53 -23.46 -35.47 -26.25
CA SER A 53 -24.71 -35.70 -25.48
C SER A 53 -25.01 -37.05 -24.82
N THR A 54 -25.42 -37.00 -23.54
CA THR A 54 -26.64 -37.69 -23.06
C THR A 54 -27.31 -36.95 -21.88
N THR A 55 -28.64 -36.98 -21.96
CA THR A 55 -29.69 -36.20 -21.29
C THR A 55 -30.25 -36.88 -20.04
N THR A 56 -31.04 -36.13 -19.25
CA THR A 56 -32.33 -36.46 -18.55
C THR A 56 -32.38 -35.83 -17.14
N ASN A 57 -33.47 -35.28 -16.58
CA ASN A 57 -34.89 -35.16 -16.98
C ASN A 57 -35.66 -34.17 -16.06
N LYS A 58 -36.83 -33.71 -16.56
CA LYS A 58 -38.08 -33.28 -15.86
C LYS A 58 -38.09 -31.93 -15.09
N SER A 59 -39.15 -31.13 -15.03
CA SER A 59 -40.42 -30.91 -15.77
C SER A 59 -41.16 -29.75 -15.09
N THR A 60 -41.73 -28.87 -15.91
CA THR A 60 -42.97 -28.07 -15.80
C THR A 60 -44.07 -28.68 -14.90
N THR A 61 -45.06 -28.02 -14.27
CA THR A 61 -45.74 -26.70 -14.35
C THR A 61 -46.65 -26.57 -13.11
N THR A 62 -47.06 -25.37 -12.65
CA THR A 62 -48.49 -24.94 -12.58
C THR A 62 -48.68 -23.56 -11.93
N ASN A 63 -49.49 -22.75 -12.63
CA ASN A 63 -50.13 -21.51 -12.20
C ASN A 63 -51.20 -21.75 -11.12
N LYS A 64 -51.53 -20.73 -10.29
CA LYS A 64 -52.80 -19.93 -10.37
C LYS A 64 -52.94 -18.90 -9.23
N SER A 65 -52.92 -17.63 -9.64
CA SER A 65 -53.76 -16.47 -9.27
C SER A 65 -54.66 -16.51 -8.03
N THR A 66 -54.65 -15.40 -7.25
CA THR A 66 -55.87 -14.60 -6.97
C THR A 66 -55.59 -13.15 -6.51
N THR A 67 -56.02 -12.20 -7.36
CA THR A 67 -56.76 -10.93 -7.12
C THR A 67 -56.18 -9.72 -6.36
N ASN A 68 -55.95 -8.63 -7.12
CA ASN A 68 -56.60 -7.29 -7.10
C ASN A 68 -57.47 -6.95 -5.87
N ASN A 69 -57.44 -5.73 -5.31
CA ASN A 69 -58.04 -4.56 -5.97
C ASN A 69 -57.61 -3.18 -5.39
N LYS A 70 -57.95 -2.17 -6.20
CA LYS A 70 -57.56 -0.76 -6.26
C LYS A 70 -58.43 0.19 -5.42
N SER A 71 -57.78 1.24 -4.87
CA SER A 71 -58.20 2.66 -4.69
C SER A 71 -59.44 3.04 -3.86
N THR A 72 -59.30 4.02 -2.97
CA THR A 72 -59.99 5.35 -3.05
C THR A 72 -59.53 6.36 -1.97
N THR A 73 -58.99 7.50 -2.43
CA THR A 73 -59.29 8.93 -2.10
C THR A 73 -59.83 9.30 -0.71
N THR A 74 -59.31 10.30 0.03
CA THR A 74 -59.57 11.75 -0.17
C THR A 74 -58.85 12.67 0.84
N THR A 75 -58.52 13.89 0.37
CA THR A 75 -58.40 15.23 1.05
C THR A 75 -57.39 15.39 2.22
N LYS A 76 -56.60 16.47 2.40
CA LYS A 76 -56.85 17.89 2.13
C LYS A 76 -55.57 18.74 2.34
N LYS A 77 -55.30 19.59 1.35
CA LYS A 77 -54.66 20.93 1.32
C LYS A 77 -54.43 21.68 2.67
N SER A 78 -53.23 22.22 2.86
CA SER A 78 -53.06 23.62 3.31
C SER A 78 -51.75 24.22 2.78
N THR A 79 -51.93 25.31 2.04
CA THR A 79 -50.96 26.31 1.57
C THR A 79 -50.75 27.37 2.63
N THR A 80 -49.51 27.86 2.83
CA THR A 80 -49.31 29.29 3.14
C THR A 80 -47.92 29.77 2.67
N THR A 81 -47.97 30.89 1.98
CA THR A 81 -46.92 31.63 1.28
C THR A 81 -46.19 32.63 2.20
N THR A 82 -45.04 33.10 1.70
CA THR A 82 -44.45 34.45 1.84
C THR A 82 -43.85 34.87 3.20
N ASN A 83 -42.53 35.11 3.25
CA ASN A 83 -42.02 36.47 3.00
C ASN A 83 -40.49 36.55 2.88
N LYS A 84 -40.09 37.27 1.83
CA LYS A 84 -38.75 37.80 1.55
C LYS A 84 -38.55 39.03 2.44
N SER A 85 -37.49 39.07 3.25
CA SER A 85 -37.00 40.32 3.83
C SER A 85 -35.49 40.40 3.66
N THR A 86 -35.11 41.27 2.75
CA THR A 86 -33.81 41.92 2.61
C THR A 86 -33.45 42.68 3.88
N THR A 87 -32.25 42.47 4.40
CA THR A 87 -31.62 43.45 5.30
C THR A 87 -30.15 43.60 4.93
N THR A 88 -29.90 44.61 4.11
CA THR A 88 -28.64 45.34 3.99
C THR A 88 -28.22 45.85 5.37
N ASN A 89 -26.97 45.63 5.79
CA ASN A 89 -26.07 46.74 6.10
C ASN A 89 -24.68 46.31 6.65
N LYS A 90 -23.67 46.83 5.96
CA LYS A 90 -22.61 47.71 6.50
C LYS A 90 -21.38 47.04 7.12
N THR A 91 -20.46 46.76 6.20
CA THR A 91 -19.00 46.88 6.36
C THR A 91 -18.64 48.11 7.20
N THR A 92 -17.95 47.88 8.32
CA THR A 92 -17.29 48.96 9.07
C THR A 92 -15.81 48.62 9.19
N THR A 93 -15.05 49.13 8.22
CA THR A 93 -13.61 49.36 8.29
C THR A 93 -13.27 50.25 9.48
N THR A 94 -12.38 49.80 10.35
CA THR A 94 -11.64 50.70 11.25
C THR A 94 -10.15 50.59 10.96
N ASN A 95 -9.66 51.65 10.31
CA ASN A 95 -8.26 52.00 10.21
C ASN A 95 -7.68 52.20 11.61
N LYS A 96 -6.51 51.61 11.88
CA LYS A 96 -5.59 52.13 12.90
C LYS A 96 -4.28 52.54 12.26
N THR A 97 -4.04 53.83 12.42
CA THR A 97 -2.99 54.69 11.93
C THR A 97 -1.62 54.26 12.47
N ASN A 98 -0.64 54.13 11.58
CA ASN A 98 0.78 54.10 11.92
C ASN A 98 1.22 55.53 12.27
N THR A 99 1.77 55.73 13.46
CA THR A 99 2.55 56.93 13.78
C THR A 99 3.90 56.47 14.29
N GLN A 100 4.91 56.76 13.47
CA GLN A 100 6.32 56.56 13.71
C GLN A 100 6.80 57.64 14.70
N THR A 101 7.47 57.23 15.78
CA THR A 101 8.31 58.14 16.56
C THR A 101 9.47 57.37 17.15
N THR A 102 10.66 57.75 16.71
CA THR A 102 11.98 57.31 17.16
C THR A 102 12.29 57.81 18.57
N THR A 103 12.83 56.97 19.47
CA THR A 103 14.19 57.11 20.05
C THR A 103 14.46 56.18 21.25
N LYS A 104 15.74 55.75 21.31
CA LYS A 104 16.57 55.36 22.46
C LYS A 104 16.47 53.94 23.04
N THR A 105 17.35 53.10 22.48
CA THR A 105 18.32 52.21 23.13
C THR A 105 18.26 52.12 24.66
N THR A 106 17.74 50.99 25.16
CA THR A 106 18.10 50.44 26.47
C THR A 106 18.36 48.95 26.30
N VAL A 107 19.59 48.55 26.62
CA VAL A 107 20.08 47.17 26.61
C VAL A 107 19.28 46.33 27.61
N PRO A 108 18.61 45.24 27.22
CA PRO A 108 18.13 44.24 28.16
C PRO A 108 19.21 43.19 28.35
N THR A 109 19.76 43.18 29.55
CA THR A 109 20.63 42.16 30.12
C THR A 109 20.09 40.76 29.80
N THR A 110 20.90 39.96 29.09
CA THR A 110 20.61 38.56 28.79
C THR A 110 20.49 37.76 30.08
N LYS A 111 19.25 37.48 30.47
CA LYS A 111 18.93 36.41 31.43
C LYS A 111 19.48 35.11 30.82
N PRO A 112 20.21 34.27 31.57
CA PRO A 112 20.70 33.01 31.03
C PRO A 112 19.50 32.22 30.52
N VAL A 113 19.52 31.88 29.23
CA VAL A 113 18.61 30.91 28.64
C VAL A 113 18.88 29.61 29.38
N GLN A 114 18.03 29.29 30.36
CA GLN A 114 17.92 27.92 30.83
C GLN A 114 17.56 27.12 29.59
N THR A 115 18.51 26.35 29.07
CA THR A 115 18.25 25.28 28.14
C THR A 115 17.30 24.33 28.85
N VAL A 116 16.00 24.49 28.61
CA VAL A 116 14.98 23.52 29.03
C VAL A 116 15.40 22.21 28.37
N GLN A 117 15.87 21.27 29.17
CA GLN A 117 16.29 19.97 28.70
C GLN A 117 15.11 19.33 27.99
N ASN A 118 15.30 18.91 26.73
CA ASN A 118 14.24 18.28 25.94
C ASN A 118 13.70 17.05 26.70
N PRO A 119 12.42 17.07 27.16
CA PRO A 119 11.83 15.99 27.94
C PRO A 119 11.39 14.80 27.08
N TYR A 120 11.47 14.95 25.75
CA TYR A 120 11.10 13.92 24.79
C TYR A 120 12.34 13.15 24.34
N GLU A 121 12.16 11.85 24.16
CA GLU A 121 13.07 11.01 23.38
C GLU A 121 12.82 11.24 21.89
N ASP A 122 13.92 11.29 21.15
CA ASP A 122 13.86 11.37 19.70
C ASP A 122 13.46 10.01 19.13
N GLY A 123 12.63 10.01 18.08
CA GLY A 123 12.18 8.77 17.47
C GLY A 123 10.93 8.91 16.61
N VAL A 124 10.45 7.77 16.12
CA VAL A 124 9.23 7.65 15.32
C VAL A 124 8.12 7.02 16.15
N TYR A 125 7.01 7.72 16.26
CA TYR A 125 5.86 7.34 17.07
C TYR A 125 4.62 7.29 16.20
N VAL A 126 3.98 6.11 16.13
CA VAL A 126 2.68 5.96 15.48
C VAL A 126 1.61 5.95 16.56
N THR A 127 0.63 6.83 16.44
CA THR A 127 -0.45 7.02 17.39
C THR A 127 -1.76 7.25 16.66
N TYR A 128 -2.86 7.00 17.37
CA TYR A 128 -4.21 7.12 16.84
C TYR A 128 -5.02 8.04 17.73
N GLY A 129 -5.99 8.73 17.16
CA GLY A 129 -7.00 9.54 17.84
C GLY A 129 -8.15 8.67 18.36
N ASN A 130 -9.29 9.29 18.60
CA ASN A 130 -10.48 8.58 19.05
C ASN A 130 -11.13 7.80 17.90
N ALA A 131 -11.35 6.51 18.13
CA ALA A 131 -11.89 5.61 17.14
C ALA A 131 -13.41 5.77 16.96
N TYR A 132 -13.89 5.29 15.81
CA TYR A 132 -15.31 5.24 15.47
C TYR A 132 -15.60 4.13 14.46
N SER A 133 -16.87 3.93 14.13
CA SER A 133 -17.34 2.81 13.29
C SER A 133 -16.72 2.74 11.88
N LYS A 134 -16.06 3.80 11.39
CA LYS A 134 -15.42 3.82 10.06
C LYS A 134 -13.88 3.84 10.12
N GLY A 135 -13.28 3.69 11.31
CA GLY A 135 -11.83 3.70 11.54
C GLY A 135 -11.40 4.71 12.61
N THR A 136 -10.18 5.22 12.48
CA THR A 136 -9.63 6.27 13.35
C THR A 136 -8.71 7.18 12.55
N GLU A 137 -8.63 8.44 12.94
CA GLU A 137 -7.54 9.32 12.52
C GLU A 137 -6.26 8.94 13.27
N GLY A 138 -5.10 9.00 12.60
CA GLY A 138 -3.81 8.68 13.21
C GLY A 138 -2.69 9.56 12.69
N ALA A 139 -1.52 9.43 13.28
CA ALA A 139 -0.32 10.08 12.80
C ALA A 139 0.92 9.21 13.06
N LYS A 140 1.81 9.15 12.08
CA LYS A 140 3.19 8.70 12.25
C LYS A 140 4.05 9.95 12.37
N VAL A 141 4.56 10.20 13.57
CA VAL A 141 5.25 11.44 13.94
C VAL A 141 6.71 11.13 14.23
N THR A 142 7.61 11.82 13.52
CA THR A 142 9.04 11.83 13.85
C THR A 142 9.30 13.00 14.78
N ILE A 143 9.69 12.72 16.02
CA ILE A 143 10.06 13.73 17.02
C ILE A 143 11.57 13.82 17.06
N LYS A 144 12.09 15.05 16.94
CA LYS A 144 13.52 15.36 17.07
C LYS A 144 13.70 16.68 17.79
N ASP A 145 14.59 16.73 18.77
CA ASP A 145 14.90 17.94 19.54
C ASP A 145 13.63 18.60 20.13
N GLY A 146 12.66 17.77 20.54
CA GLY A 146 11.40 18.19 21.14
C GLY A 146 10.38 18.81 20.18
N LYS A 147 10.58 18.62 18.87
CA LYS A 147 9.70 19.14 17.81
C LYS A 147 9.29 18.04 16.84
N VAL A 148 8.19 18.27 16.13
CA VAL A 148 7.76 17.45 14.99
C VAL A 148 8.73 17.68 13.82
N ALA A 149 9.70 16.78 13.62
CA ALA A 149 10.60 16.82 12.48
C ALA A 149 9.90 16.40 11.18
N ASP A 150 8.99 15.43 11.29
CA ASP A 150 8.16 14.98 10.19
C ASP A 150 6.84 14.38 10.69
N VAL A 151 5.81 14.41 9.85
CA VAL A 151 4.50 13.85 10.19
C VAL A 151 3.79 13.32 8.95
N GLU A 152 3.32 12.09 9.05
CA GLU A 152 2.42 11.45 8.08
C GLU A 152 1.05 11.26 8.75
N LEU A 153 0.03 11.89 8.18
CA LEU A 153 -1.33 11.87 8.72
C LEU A 153 -2.08 10.65 8.17
N LEU A 154 -2.70 9.88 9.05
CA LEU A 154 -3.37 8.62 8.72
C LEU A 154 -4.87 8.76 8.89
N ARG A 155 -5.63 8.03 8.07
CA ARG A 155 -7.04 7.77 8.33
C ARG A 155 -7.34 6.34 7.98
N THR A 156 -7.60 5.54 8.98
CA THR A 156 -7.70 4.11 8.80
C THR A 156 -9.08 3.69 8.31
N SER A 157 -9.13 2.56 7.62
CA SER A 157 -10.34 1.79 7.37
C SER A 157 -10.81 1.09 8.67
N PRO A 158 -11.97 0.41 8.66
CA PRO A 158 -12.39 -0.41 9.79
C PRO A 158 -11.40 -1.54 10.12
N LYS A 159 -10.66 -2.09 9.13
CA LYS A 159 -9.52 -3.02 9.36
C LYS A 159 -8.30 -2.37 10.01
N ILE A 160 -8.38 -1.07 10.29
CA ILE A 160 -7.34 -0.25 10.91
C ILE A 160 -6.02 -0.16 10.14
N ILE A 161 -6.13 -0.36 8.83
CA ILE A 161 -5.09 -0.08 7.83
C ILE A 161 -5.39 1.30 7.25
N ASP A 162 -4.34 2.11 7.06
CA ASP A 162 -4.46 3.44 6.46
C ASP A 162 -5.13 3.38 5.08
N ARG A 163 -6.02 4.35 4.82
CA ARG A 163 -6.87 4.35 3.63
C ARG A 163 -6.30 5.25 2.55
N ASP A 164 -6.40 4.79 1.31
CA ASP A 164 -6.23 5.61 0.11
C ASP A 164 -7.02 6.93 0.25
N VAL A 165 -6.32 8.04 0.00
CA VAL A 165 -6.80 9.39 0.18
C VAL A 165 -8.11 9.64 -0.60
N ARG A 166 -8.25 9.07 -1.80
CA ARG A 166 -9.43 9.22 -2.67
C ARG A 166 -10.70 8.65 -2.08
N ASN A 167 -10.54 7.60 -1.27
CA ASN A 167 -11.65 6.92 -0.60
C ASN A 167 -12.11 7.70 0.65
N ASN A 168 -11.40 8.77 1.04
CA ASN A 168 -11.87 9.72 2.03
C ASN A 168 -12.88 10.71 1.42
N TYR A 169 -13.68 11.34 2.29
CA TYR A 169 -14.56 12.42 1.87
C TYR A 169 -13.75 13.64 1.44
N VAL A 170 -14.26 14.35 0.41
CA VAL A 170 -13.52 15.43 -0.28
C VAL A 170 -12.96 16.51 0.65
N GLY A 171 -13.66 16.84 1.74
CA GLY A 171 -13.19 17.83 2.72
C GLY A 171 -11.81 17.51 3.31
N LEU A 172 -11.39 16.22 3.31
CA LEU A 172 -10.05 15.83 3.79
C LEU A 172 -8.93 16.10 2.79
N TRP A 173 -9.22 16.13 1.50
CA TRP A 173 -8.18 16.08 0.47
C TRP A 173 -7.23 17.27 0.59
N GLN A 174 -7.77 18.46 0.85
CA GLN A 174 -6.99 19.67 1.10
C GLN A 174 -6.48 19.75 2.55
N ALA A 175 -7.19 19.13 3.50
CA ALA A 175 -6.84 19.19 4.91
C ALA A 175 -5.52 18.48 5.24
N TYR A 176 -5.18 17.41 4.50
CA TYR A 176 -3.93 16.68 4.70
C TYR A 176 -2.71 17.59 4.58
N GLU A 177 -2.57 18.31 3.47
CA GLU A 177 -1.43 19.20 3.23
C GLU A 177 -1.38 20.35 4.24
N VAL A 178 -2.52 21.02 4.46
CA VAL A 178 -2.60 22.16 5.39
C VAL A 178 -2.22 21.75 6.81
N MET A 179 -2.75 20.62 7.30
CA MET A 179 -2.46 20.13 8.65
C MET A 179 -1.01 19.68 8.77
N GLN A 180 -0.48 18.96 7.78
CA GLN A 180 0.90 18.50 7.79
C GLN A 180 1.89 19.67 7.84
N GLN A 181 1.69 20.70 7.01
CA GLN A 181 2.49 21.92 7.02
C GLN A 181 2.34 22.69 8.33
N GLY A 182 1.12 22.75 8.87
CA GLY A 182 0.83 23.41 10.15
C GLY A 182 1.51 22.75 11.36
N LEU A 183 1.65 21.42 11.33
CA LEU A 183 2.22 20.62 12.42
C LEU A 183 3.75 20.48 12.34
N LYS A 184 4.33 20.50 11.14
CA LYS A 184 5.79 20.34 10.96
C LYS A 184 6.57 21.48 11.62
N GLY A 185 7.63 21.12 12.33
CA GLY A 185 8.50 22.04 13.06
C GLY A 185 7.94 22.57 14.38
N LYS A 186 6.74 22.15 14.80
CA LYS A 186 6.07 22.61 16.03
C LYS A 186 6.50 21.81 17.26
N THR A 187 6.50 22.45 18.43
CA THR A 187 6.50 21.76 19.73
C THR A 187 5.11 21.17 20.01
N ARG A 188 4.98 20.38 21.07
CA ARG A 188 3.69 19.83 21.51
C ARG A 188 2.63 20.92 21.71
N GLU A 189 2.98 21.99 22.40
CA GLU A 189 2.07 23.10 22.74
C GLU A 189 1.65 23.84 21.48
N GLN A 190 2.60 24.14 20.60
CA GLN A 190 2.32 24.81 19.34
C GLN A 190 1.49 23.94 18.39
N ALA A 191 1.67 22.61 18.40
CA ALA A 191 0.87 21.68 17.62
C ALA A 191 -0.59 21.65 18.11
N ALA A 192 -0.83 21.80 19.42
CA ALA A 192 -2.18 21.91 19.98
C ALA A 192 -2.92 23.18 19.53
N GLU A 193 -2.18 24.25 19.22
CA GLU A 193 -2.71 25.54 18.75
C GLU A 193 -2.94 25.60 17.23
N VAL A 194 -2.51 24.60 16.45
CA VAL A 194 -2.73 24.57 15.00
C VAL A 194 -4.24 24.63 14.69
N ASP A 195 -4.61 25.56 13.81
CA ASP A 195 -6.00 25.74 13.39
C ASP A 195 -6.53 24.51 12.65
N VAL A 196 -7.78 24.16 12.92
CA VAL A 196 -8.48 23.09 12.21
C VAL A 196 -8.89 23.55 10.81
N VAL A 197 -8.94 22.60 9.86
CA VAL A 197 -9.36 22.89 8.49
C VAL A 197 -10.89 22.81 8.39
N SER A 198 -11.51 23.87 7.88
CA SER A 198 -12.96 23.92 7.64
C SER A 198 -13.41 22.78 6.71
N GLY A 199 -14.50 22.11 7.05
CA GLY A 199 -14.96 20.90 6.34
C GLY A 199 -14.24 19.61 6.72
N ALA A 200 -13.18 19.68 7.55
CA ALA A 200 -12.44 18.53 8.08
C ALA A 200 -12.14 18.68 9.59
N THR A 201 -12.97 19.42 10.33
CA THR A 201 -12.75 19.75 11.76
C THR A 201 -12.44 18.51 12.59
N ARG A 202 -13.34 17.52 12.56
CA ARG A 202 -13.18 16.27 13.30
C ARG A 202 -11.86 15.58 12.99
N SER A 203 -11.49 15.49 11.71
CA SER A 203 -10.27 14.78 11.32
C SER A 203 -9.02 15.60 11.67
N SER A 204 -9.09 16.93 11.59
CA SER A 204 -8.04 17.84 12.07
C SER A 204 -7.80 17.67 13.58
N ASP A 205 -8.88 17.63 14.37
CA ASP A 205 -8.80 17.37 15.81
C ASP A 205 -8.24 15.97 16.12
N GLY A 206 -8.67 14.95 15.37
CA GLY A 206 -8.15 13.58 15.49
C GLY A 206 -6.64 13.49 15.20
N TRP A 207 -6.15 14.22 14.21
CA TRP A 207 -4.72 14.30 13.90
C TRP A 207 -3.93 15.08 14.95
N LYS A 208 -4.45 16.23 15.42
CA LYS A 208 -3.85 16.97 16.54
C LYS A 208 -3.76 16.12 17.80
N LEU A 209 -4.83 15.39 18.13
CA LEU A 209 -4.84 14.44 19.24
C LEU A 209 -3.82 13.32 19.04
N SER A 210 -3.68 12.80 17.82
CA SER A 210 -2.66 11.78 17.52
C SER A 210 -1.26 12.33 17.74
N VAL A 211 -0.97 13.54 17.27
CA VAL A 211 0.33 14.21 17.50
C VAL A 211 0.58 14.46 18.99
N ASP A 212 -0.42 14.91 19.74
CA ASP A 212 -0.30 15.04 21.20
C ASP A 212 0.05 13.70 21.87
N ARG A 213 -0.69 12.64 21.52
CA ARG A 213 -0.41 11.28 22.00
C ARG A 213 1.00 10.81 21.63
N ALA A 214 1.53 11.22 20.46
CA ALA A 214 2.89 10.88 20.05
C ALA A 214 3.93 11.55 20.97
N PHE A 215 3.74 12.82 21.33
CA PHE A 215 4.59 13.50 22.32
C PHE A 215 4.51 12.83 23.70
N VAL A 216 3.32 12.42 24.15
CA VAL A 216 3.19 11.68 25.42
C VAL A 216 3.93 10.32 25.35
N ARG A 217 3.86 9.62 24.21
CA ARG A 217 4.67 8.42 23.97
C ARG A 217 6.17 8.69 23.90
N ALA A 218 6.58 9.90 23.52
CA ALA A 218 7.98 10.30 23.46
C ALA A 218 8.55 10.76 24.81
N LEU A 219 7.73 11.10 25.81
CA LEU A 219 8.22 11.53 27.12
C LEU A 219 9.20 10.52 27.74
N LYS A 220 10.34 11.02 28.24
CA LYS A 220 11.32 10.25 29.01
C LYS A 220 10.72 9.73 30.31
N GLU A 221 10.00 10.60 31.00
CA GLU A 221 9.25 10.29 32.21
C GLU A 221 7.76 10.32 31.88
N LYS A 222 7.09 9.17 32.03
CA LYS A 222 5.65 9.07 31.72
C LYS A 222 4.82 9.80 32.78
N PRO A 223 3.65 10.37 32.41
CA PRO A 223 2.77 11.01 33.37
C PRO A 223 2.36 10.03 34.49
N GLU A 224 2.53 10.44 35.74
CA GLU A 224 2.26 9.61 36.90
C GLU A 224 0.78 9.18 36.93
N GLY A 225 0.53 7.90 37.19
CA GLY A 225 -0.83 7.34 37.26
C GLY A 225 -1.53 7.17 35.91
N GLN A 226 -1.00 7.68 34.80
CA GLN A 226 -1.61 7.53 33.48
C GLN A 226 -1.16 6.22 32.80
N ILE A 227 -2.09 5.28 32.66
CA ILE A 227 -1.88 3.98 31.99
C ILE A 227 -2.35 4.07 30.53
N TYR A 228 -3.51 4.69 30.31
CA TYR A 228 -4.17 4.75 29.01
C TYR A 228 -4.33 6.20 28.53
N PHE A 229 -4.39 6.34 27.21
CA PHE A 229 -4.96 7.52 26.58
C PHE A 229 -6.46 7.51 26.77
N GLU A 230 -7.02 8.61 27.26
CA GLU A 230 -8.46 8.76 27.43
C GLU A 230 -9.19 8.74 26.09
N GLY A 231 -10.38 8.13 26.06
CA GLY A 231 -11.25 8.11 24.89
C GLY A 231 -11.58 6.71 24.38
N GLU A 232 -12.15 6.65 23.16
CA GLU A 232 -12.49 5.40 22.48
C GLU A 232 -11.32 4.93 21.61
N HIS A 233 -10.96 3.66 21.74
CA HIS A 233 -9.91 2.99 20.97
C HIS A 233 -10.48 1.75 20.30
N MET A 234 -10.01 1.45 19.10
CA MET A 234 -10.48 0.28 18.35
C MET A 234 -9.36 -0.70 18.07
N GLY A 235 -9.75 -1.97 17.98
CA GLY A 235 -8.91 -3.07 17.58
C GLY A 235 -9.70 -4.04 16.72
N VAL A 236 -9.00 -4.74 15.84
CA VAL A 236 -9.56 -5.76 14.95
C VAL A 236 -8.73 -7.02 15.10
N ASP A 237 -9.38 -8.17 15.06
CA ASP A 237 -8.65 -9.42 15.07
C ASP A 237 -7.97 -9.67 13.72
N PRO A 238 -6.83 -10.37 13.67
CA PRO A 238 -6.09 -10.58 12.44
C PRO A 238 -6.87 -11.27 11.31
N GLN A 239 -7.95 -12.00 11.61
CA GLN A 239 -8.80 -12.65 10.61
C GLN A 239 -9.95 -11.75 10.13
N GLY A 240 -10.12 -10.58 10.75
CA GLY A 240 -11.17 -9.61 10.40
C GLY A 240 -12.59 -10.14 10.67
N LYS A 241 -12.79 -10.91 11.74
CA LYS A 241 -14.09 -11.41 12.19
C LYS A 241 -14.81 -10.45 13.13
N PHE A 242 -14.07 -9.81 14.02
CA PHE A 242 -14.57 -8.91 15.05
C PHE A 242 -13.74 -7.63 15.13
N MET A 243 -14.48 -6.55 15.35
CA MET A 243 -13.96 -5.25 15.72
C MET A 243 -14.44 -4.93 17.14
N VAL A 244 -13.53 -4.48 17.98
CA VAL A 244 -13.80 -4.16 19.39
C VAL A 244 -13.43 -2.72 19.66
N PHE A 245 -14.34 -1.98 20.32
CA PHE A 245 -14.08 -0.64 20.84
C PHE A 245 -13.97 -0.68 22.36
N LEU A 246 -12.92 -0.06 22.88
CA LEU A 246 -12.65 0.09 24.30
C LEU A 246 -12.67 1.58 24.67
N LYS A 247 -13.45 1.94 25.67
CA LYS A 247 -13.47 3.29 26.22
C LYS A 247 -12.65 3.32 27.51
N TYR A 248 -11.64 4.18 27.58
CA TYR A 248 -10.77 4.33 28.75
C TYR A 248 -10.86 5.74 29.35
N ASP A 249 -10.72 5.83 30.67
CA ASP A 249 -10.12 7.02 31.31
C ASP A 249 -8.60 6.82 31.44
N ALA A 250 -7.88 7.74 32.09
CA ALA A 250 -6.42 7.67 32.25
C ALA A 250 -5.93 6.36 32.91
N THR A 251 -6.78 5.68 33.68
CA THR A 251 -6.40 4.60 34.60
C THR A 251 -7.10 3.26 34.34
N LYS A 252 -8.34 3.27 33.82
CA LYS A 252 -9.19 2.07 33.73
C LYS A 252 -10.13 2.06 32.53
N LEU A 253 -10.59 0.86 32.21
CA LEU A 253 -11.63 0.61 31.21
C LEU A 253 -13.00 1.04 31.74
N LEU A 254 -13.76 1.74 30.90
CA LEU A 254 -15.10 2.25 31.18
C LEU A 254 -16.19 1.55 30.36
N GLY A 255 -15.84 0.92 29.23
CA GLY A 255 -16.83 0.29 28.36
C GLY A 255 -16.21 -0.51 27.22
N VAL A 256 -16.95 -1.52 26.76
CA VAL A 256 -16.61 -2.38 25.62
C VAL A 256 -17.78 -2.43 24.64
N LYS A 257 -17.50 -2.28 23.35
CA LYS A 257 -18.45 -2.57 22.27
C LYS A 257 -17.80 -3.57 21.32
N VAL A 258 -18.59 -4.52 20.83
CA VAL A 258 -18.11 -5.57 19.92
C VAL A 258 -18.99 -5.55 18.67
N TYR A 259 -18.38 -5.66 17.49
CA TYR A 259 -19.07 -5.72 16.22
C TYR A 259 -18.52 -6.89 15.40
N PRO A 260 -19.36 -7.81 14.91
CA PRO A 260 -18.96 -8.73 13.85
C PRO A 260 -18.62 -7.93 12.59
N MET A 261 -17.77 -8.49 11.75
CA MET A 261 -17.36 -7.88 10.49
C MET A 261 -17.89 -8.69 9.30
N ASP A 262 -18.26 -7.99 8.22
CA ASP A 262 -18.64 -8.62 6.96
C ASP A 262 -17.41 -9.04 6.14
N THR A 263 -17.62 -9.70 5.00
CA THR A 263 -16.54 -10.13 4.10
C THR A 263 -15.75 -8.97 3.49
N ASN A 264 -16.30 -7.76 3.48
CA ASN A 264 -15.61 -6.55 3.04
C ASN A 264 -14.77 -5.94 4.18
N GLY A 265 -14.84 -6.51 5.39
CA GLY A 265 -14.19 -6.00 6.59
C GLY A 265 -14.86 -4.76 7.16
N ASN A 266 -16.16 -4.55 6.92
CA ASN A 266 -16.94 -3.50 7.55
C ASN A 266 -17.66 -4.04 8.79
N ALA A 267 -17.90 -3.17 9.77
CA ALA A 267 -18.75 -3.46 10.91
C ALA A 267 -20.17 -3.83 10.45
N ILE A 268 -20.70 -4.94 10.95
CA ILE A 268 -22.13 -5.21 10.90
C ILE A 268 -22.77 -4.35 12.00
N GLU A 269 -23.50 -3.32 11.61
CA GLU A 269 -24.19 -2.42 12.54
C GLU A 269 -25.30 -3.19 13.30
N GLU A 270 -25.58 -2.79 14.55
CA GLU A 270 -26.51 -3.48 15.45
C GLU A 270 -27.88 -3.73 14.83
N ALA A 271 -28.40 -2.75 14.08
CA ALA A 271 -29.69 -2.86 13.38
C ALA A 271 -29.72 -3.95 12.29
N ASN A 272 -28.55 -4.42 11.84
CA ASN A 272 -28.39 -5.42 10.78
C ASN A 272 -27.90 -6.77 11.31
N MET A 273 -27.67 -6.89 12.62
CA MET A 273 -27.27 -8.17 13.23
C MET A 273 -28.44 -9.14 13.27
N SER A 274 -28.18 -10.42 13.05
CA SER A 274 -29.14 -11.47 13.40
C SER A 274 -29.35 -11.52 14.92
N ASN A 275 -30.46 -12.10 15.37
CA ASN A 275 -30.72 -12.26 16.80
C ASN A 275 -29.64 -13.09 17.50
N GLU A 276 -29.07 -14.07 16.80
CA GLU A 276 -27.98 -14.91 17.27
C GLU A 276 -26.68 -14.11 17.39
N GLN A 277 -26.37 -13.30 16.37
CA GLN A 277 -25.20 -12.41 16.41
C GLN A 277 -25.30 -11.39 17.54
N ALA A 278 -26.47 -10.74 17.70
CA ALA A 278 -26.69 -9.75 18.76
C ALA A 278 -26.51 -10.37 20.17
N LYS A 279 -27.05 -11.57 20.40
CA LYS A 279 -26.87 -12.31 21.66
C LYS A 279 -25.40 -12.64 21.92
N LEU A 280 -24.71 -13.19 20.91
CA LEU A 280 -23.30 -13.54 21.02
C LEU A 280 -22.43 -12.32 21.33
N VAL A 281 -22.62 -11.23 20.59
CA VAL A 281 -21.91 -9.96 20.74
C VAL A 281 -22.12 -9.38 22.14
N TYR A 282 -23.35 -9.41 22.65
CA TYR A 282 -23.66 -8.96 24.01
C TYR A 282 -22.92 -9.80 25.07
N SER A 283 -22.91 -11.13 24.92
CA SER A 283 -22.18 -12.03 25.82
C SER A 283 -20.67 -11.76 25.79
N ILE A 284 -20.07 -11.63 24.60
CA ILE A 284 -18.65 -11.31 24.44
C ILE A 284 -18.32 -9.96 25.07
N ALA A 285 -19.09 -8.92 24.76
CA ALA A 285 -18.85 -7.57 25.27
C ALA A 285 -18.91 -7.51 26.81
N SER A 286 -19.86 -8.23 27.41
CA SER A 286 -20.00 -8.32 28.86
C SER A 286 -18.81 -9.00 29.52
N GLU A 287 -18.35 -10.13 28.98
CA GLU A 287 -17.17 -10.84 29.50
C GLU A 287 -15.88 -10.04 29.30
N LEU A 288 -15.68 -9.41 28.14
CA LEU A 288 -14.53 -8.53 27.90
C LEU A 288 -14.53 -7.29 28.80
N LEU A 289 -15.69 -6.74 29.13
CA LEU A 289 -15.79 -5.61 30.07
C LEU A 289 -15.42 -6.03 31.49
N TYR A 290 -15.85 -7.23 31.91
CA TYR A 290 -15.61 -7.72 33.27
C TYR A 290 -14.20 -8.28 33.48
N ARG A 291 -13.67 -9.01 32.50
CA ARG A 291 -12.42 -9.80 32.62
C ARG A 291 -11.30 -9.36 31.68
N GLY A 292 -11.57 -8.43 30.75
CA GLY A 292 -10.60 -8.05 29.72
C GLY A 292 -10.17 -9.25 28.89
N THR A 293 -8.87 -9.50 28.82
CA THR A 293 -8.29 -10.63 28.07
C THR A 293 -8.58 -12.00 28.68
N ASP A 294 -9.02 -12.05 29.94
CA ASP A 294 -9.36 -13.29 30.65
C ASP A 294 -10.85 -13.68 30.47
N ALA A 295 -11.51 -13.11 29.46
CA ALA A 295 -12.90 -13.42 29.11
C ALA A 295 -13.10 -14.92 28.86
N VAL A 296 -14.13 -15.49 29.48
CA VAL A 296 -14.41 -16.93 29.41
C VAL A 296 -15.42 -17.20 28.30
N SER A 297 -15.05 -18.08 27.36
CA SER A 297 -15.93 -18.46 26.26
C SER A 297 -17.12 -19.29 26.70
N ILE A 298 -18.27 -19.01 26.10
CA ILE A 298 -19.43 -19.90 26.18
C ILE A 298 -19.17 -21.11 25.27
N LYS A 299 -19.50 -22.31 25.74
CA LYS A 299 -19.34 -23.56 24.98
C LYS A 299 -19.93 -23.45 23.58
N GLY A 300 -19.13 -23.76 22.56
CA GLY A 300 -19.51 -23.69 21.15
C GLY A 300 -19.24 -22.34 20.47
N ASN A 301 -18.71 -21.34 21.17
CA ASN A 301 -18.31 -20.03 20.63
C ASN A 301 -16.83 -19.70 20.92
N GLU A 302 -16.00 -20.71 21.15
CA GLU A 302 -14.59 -20.55 21.53
C GLU A 302 -13.80 -19.77 20.48
N VAL A 303 -14.10 -19.99 19.20
CA VAL A 303 -13.45 -19.31 18.06
C VAL A 303 -13.80 -17.82 18.05
N GLU A 304 -15.06 -17.49 18.28
CA GLU A 304 -15.59 -16.13 18.27
C GLU A 304 -15.04 -15.32 19.44
N PHE A 305 -15.02 -15.92 20.65
CA PHE A 305 -14.38 -15.31 21.82
C PHE A 305 -12.89 -15.10 21.61
N THR A 306 -12.18 -16.08 21.05
CA THR A 306 -10.74 -15.95 20.76
C THR A 306 -10.46 -14.79 19.80
N ALA A 307 -11.26 -14.66 18.73
CA ALA A 307 -11.13 -13.54 17.80
C ALA A 307 -11.41 -12.20 18.49
N ALA A 308 -12.51 -12.08 19.25
CA ALA A 308 -12.84 -10.86 19.97
C ALA A 308 -11.80 -10.48 21.04
N ILE A 309 -11.19 -11.44 21.74
CA ILE A 309 -10.08 -11.21 22.67
C ILE A 309 -8.86 -10.66 21.93
N LYS A 310 -8.53 -11.17 20.73
CA LYS A 310 -7.42 -10.62 19.91
C LYS A 310 -7.70 -9.18 19.49
N ALA A 311 -8.94 -8.88 19.08
CA ALA A 311 -9.37 -7.52 18.76
C ALA A 311 -9.31 -6.59 19.99
N TYR A 312 -9.74 -7.07 21.16
CA TYR A 312 -9.61 -6.35 22.44
C TYR A 312 -8.15 -6.01 22.74
N GLN A 313 -7.24 -6.98 22.61
CA GLN A 313 -5.81 -6.76 22.85
C GLN A 313 -5.22 -5.70 21.91
N ASP A 314 -5.60 -5.69 20.62
CA ASP A 314 -5.16 -4.65 19.69
C ASP A 314 -5.69 -3.25 20.08
N ALA A 315 -6.95 -3.18 20.51
CA ALA A 315 -7.54 -1.93 20.99
C ALA A 315 -6.83 -1.41 22.25
N GLU A 316 -6.54 -2.30 23.20
CA GLU A 316 -5.84 -1.97 24.44
C GLU A 316 -4.40 -1.49 24.17
N LEU A 317 -3.67 -2.15 23.27
CA LEU A 317 -2.32 -1.72 22.88
C LEU A 317 -2.31 -0.34 22.21
N SER A 318 -3.36 -0.04 21.45
CA SER A 318 -3.56 1.30 20.88
C SER A 318 -3.76 2.34 21.98
N ALA A 319 -4.50 1.98 23.04
CA ALA A 319 -4.82 2.85 24.16
C ALA A 319 -3.65 3.08 25.13
N LYS A 320 -2.74 2.13 25.29
CA LYS A 320 -1.63 2.23 26.26
C LYS A 320 -0.68 3.40 25.94
N VAL A 321 -0.40 4.21 26.95
CA VAL A 321 0.60 5.31 26.88
C VAL A 321 1.99 4.73 26.69
N ASN A 322 2.36 3.74 27.51
CA ASN A 322 3.63 3.05 27.41
C ASN A 322 3.51 1.79 26.53
N ASN A 323 3.18 1.98 25.25
CA ASN A 323 3.21 0.87 24.30
C ASN A 323 4.67 0.48 24.04
N THR A 324 5.07 -0.67 24.58
CA THR A 324 6.43 -1.22 24.52
C THR A 324 6.73 -1.97 23.22
N SER A 325 5.90 -1.80 22.18
CA SER A 325 6.16 -2.38 20.87
C SER A 325 7.57 -2.04 20.41
N LYS A 326 8.32 -3.08 20.05
CA LYS A 326 9.65 -2.98 19.46
C LYS A 326 9.60 -2.57 17.98
N TYR A 327 8.42 -2.57 17.38
CA TYR A 327 8.21 -2.29 15.96
C TYR A 327 7.57 -0.93 15.75
N ILE A 328 7.89 -0.32 14.62
CA ILE A 328 7.26 0.88 14.07
C ILE A 328 6.14 0.40 13.13
N ASP A 329 4.93 0.90 13.37
CA ASP A 329 3.78 0.55 12.54
C ASP A 329 3.95 1.09 11.11
N GLY A 330 3.44 0.34 10.14
CA GLY A 330 3.52 0.69 8.71
C GLY A 330 3.65 -0.49 7.77
N PHE A 331 3.89 -0.18 6.50
CA PHE A 331 4.14 -1.12 5.41
C PHE A 331 5.62 -1.52 5.35
N TYR A 332 5.89 -2.81 5.18
CA TYR A 332 7.24 -3.34 4.96
C TYR A 332 7.23 -4.45 3.92
N SER A 333 8.31 -4.56 3.14
CA SER A 333 8.47 -5.62 2.14
C SER A 333 9.86 -6.24 2.22
N ALA A 334 9.92 -7.56 2.10
CA ALA A 334 11.18 -8.29 2.07
C ALA A 334 11.07 -9.59 1.25
N TYR A 335 12.24 -10.10 0.89
CA TYR A 335 12.43 -11.29 0.08
C TYR A 335 12.87 -12.47 0.97
N GLY A 336 12.44 -13.67 0.63
CA GLY A 336 12.89 -14.92 1.23
C GLY A 336 14.23 -15.41 0.68
N THR A 337 14.47 -16.71 0.81
CA THR A 337 15.71 -17.35 0.30
C THR A 337 15.54 -17.61 -1.18
N ALA A 338 16.48 -17.12 -1.97
CA ALA A 338 16.41 -17.21 -3.42
C ALA A 338 16.97 -18.52 -3.98
N ARG A 339 16.51 -18.87 -5.18
CA ARG A 339 16.90 -20.04 -5.97
C ARG A 339 17.01 -19.62 -7.45
N ASP A 340 17.58 -20.48 -8.30
CA ASP A 340 17.60 -20.28 -9.76
C ASP A 340 16.18 -20.21 -10.37
N LYS A 341 15.20 -20.82 -9.69
CA LYS A 341 13.77 -20.71 -10.04
C LYS A 341 13.11 -19.42 -9.55
N GLY A 342 13.83 -18.50 -8.91
CA GLY A 342 13.34 -17.25 -8.34
C GLY A 342 13.23 -17.27 -6.83
N VAL A 343 12.36 -16.42 -6.28
CA VAL A 343 12.23 -16.19 -4.84
C VAL A 343 10.79 -15.90 -4.45
N GLU A 344 10.50 -15.95 -3.16
CA GLU A 344 9.25 -15.50 -2.58
C GLU A 344 9.40 -14.12 -1.94
N ARG A 345 8.36 -13.30 -2.00
CA ARG A 345 8.31 -11.98 -1.35
C ARG A 345 7.08 -11.87 -0.47
N ALA A 346 7.19 -11.13 0.62
CA ALA A 346 6.06 -10.77 1.46
C ALA A 346 5.98 -9.25 1.62
N ASP A 347 4.80 -8.71 1.39
CA ASP A 347 4.43 -7.35 1.75
C ASP A 347 3.55 -7.43 3.01
N ILE A 348 3.92 -6.73 4.09
CA ILE A 348 3.24 -6.81 5.38
C ILE A 348 2.81 -5.44 5.89
N TYR A 349 1.77 -5.44 6.72
CA TYR A 349 1.41 -4.31 7.57
C TYR A 349 1.59 -4.67 9.03
N VAL A 350 2.37 -3.84 9.72
CA VAL A 350 2.60 -3.94 11.17
C VAL A 350 1.80 -2.87 11.89
N ARG A 351 1.09 -3.26 12.94
CA ARG A 351 0.32 -2.37 13.82
C ARG A 351 0.43 -2.83 15.26
N ASN A 352 0.71 -1.90 16.18
CA ASN A 352 0.94 -2.18 17.59
C ASN A 352 1.94 -3.35 17.83
N GLY A 353 2.92 -3.50 16.94
CA GLY A 353 3.89 -4.60 16.99
C GLY A 353 3.38 -5.97 16.55
N LYS A 354 2.20 -6.04 15.93
CA LYS A 354 1.59 -7.26 15.38
C LYS A 354 1.46 -7.18 13.86
N LEU A 355 1.54 -8.33 13.21
CA LEU A 355 1.19 -8.49 11.81
C LEU A 355 -0.34 -8.43 11.66
N VAL A 356 -0.86 -7.48 10.88
CA VAL A 356 -2.30 -7.29 10.69
C VAL A 356 -2.77 -7.51 9.25
N ASP A 357 -1.85 -7.49 8.29
CA ASP A 357 -2.12 -7.85 6.90
C ASP A 357 -0.84 -8.36 6.23
N VAL A 358 -0.99 -9.28 5.29
CA VAL A 358 0.12 -9.86 4.53
C VAL A 358 -0.32 -10.25 3.12
N LYS A 359 0.50 -9.88 2.14
CA LYS A 359 0.38 -10.33 0.76
C LYS A 359 1.65 -11.06 0.33
N LEU A 360 1.45 -12.28 -0.15
CA LEU A 360 2.53 -13.21 -0.53
C LEU A 360 2.65 -13.29 -2.05
N TYR A 361 3.90 -13.30 -2.53
CA TYR A 361 4.22 -13.33 -3.95
C TYR A 361 5.19 -14.46 -4.27
N ARG A 362 5.07 -15.02 -5.48
CA ARG A 362 6.05 -15.94 -6.05
C ARG A 362 6.67 -15.30 -7.28
N LEU A 363 7.93 -14.91 -7.16
CA LEU A 363 8.66 -14.26 -8.24
C LEU A 363 9.44 -15.29 -9.06
N GLY A 364 9.44 -15.15 -10.40
CA GLY A 364 10.23 -16.00 -11.28
C GLY A 364 11.74 -15.78 -11.16
N ALA A 365 12.53 -16.47 -12.00
CA ALA A 365 13.97 -16.27 -12.08
C ALA A 365 14.36 -14.82 -12.42
N ASN A 366 13.51 -14.12 -13.17
CA ASN A 366 13.63 -12.69 -13.50
C ASN A 366 13.15 -11.75 -12.37
N LEU A 367 12.76 -12.31 -11.22
CA LEU A 367 12.23 -11.59 -10.06
C LEU A 367 10.95 -10.77 -10.33
N ILE A 368 10.21 -11.16 -11.37
CA ILE A 368 8.87 -10.61 -11.66
C ILE A 368 7.82 -11.55 -11.08
N ASP A 369 6.76 -10.96 -10.50
CA ASP A 369 5.65 -11.72 -9.92
C ASP A 369 4.95 -12.58 -10.98
N ARG A 370 4.77 -13.87 -10.66
CA ARG A 370 4.09 -14.83 -11.53
C ARG A 370 2.58 -14.80 -11.36
N GLY A 371 2.06 -14.29 -10.24
CA GLY A 371 0.63 -14.34 -9.93
C GLY A 371 0.04 -15.73 -10.17
N ASP A 372 -1.05 -15.80 -10.93
CA ASP A 372 -1.75 -17.05 -11.25
C ASP A 372 -0.98 -17.98 -12.20
N THR A 373 0.11 -17.51 -12.81
CA THR A 373 0.99 -18.34 -13.65
C THR A 373 2.06 -19.07 -12.85
N ALA A 374 2.10 -18.91 -11.52
CA ALA A 374 2.92 -19.73 -10.63
C ALA A 374 2.47 -21.20 -10.63
N TYR A 375 3.24 -22.09 -9.99
CA TYR A 375 2.84 -23.48 -9.83
C TYR A 375 1.49 -23.59 -9.11
N ALA A 376 0.59 -24.44 -9.60
CA ALA A 376 -0.80 -24.49 -9.14
C ALA A 376 -0.93 -24.70 -7.62
N ASP A 377 -0.06 -25.52 -7.04
CA ASP A 377 -0.09 -25.77 -5.59
C ASP A 377 0.44 -24.58 -4.78
N VAL A 378 1.37 -23.79 -5.32
CA VAL A 378 1.81 -22.52 -4.73
C VAL A 378 0.67 -21.50 -4.75
N VAL A 379 -0.08 -21.41 -5.85
CA VAL A 379 -1.27 -20.54 -5.94
C VAL A 379 -2.32 -20.94 -4.90
N LYS A 380 -2.64 -22.23 -4.79
CA LYS A 380 -3.58 -22.76 -3.78
C LYS A 380 -3.09 -22.55 -2.34
N ALA A 381 -1.78 -22.61 -2.12
CA ALA A 381 -1.19 -22.47 -0.80
C ALA A 381 -1.19 -21.02 -0.27
N ASN A 382 -1.35 -20.01 -1.13
CA ASN A 382 -1.26 -18.61 -0.74
C ASN A 382 -2.29 -18.23 0.34
N ALA A 383 -3.58 -18.47 0.10
CA ALA A 383 -4.65 -18.14 1.03
C ALA A 383 -4.53 -18.85 2.41
N PRO A 384 -4.32 -20.18 2.51
CA PRO A 384 -4.13 -20.83 3.80
C PRO A 384 -2.85 -20.37 4.51
N MET A 385 -1.79 -20.05 3.77
CA MET A 385 -0.56 -19.49 4.34
C MET A 385 -0.79 -18.10 4.95
N VAL A 386 -1.50 -17.21 4.24
CA VAL A 386 -1.90 -15.89 4.76
C VAL A 386 -2.72 -16.05 6.04
N ALA A 387 -3.72 -16.94 6.05
CA ALA A 387 -4.54 -17.18 7.23
C ALA A 387 -3.70 -17.69 8.42
N LYS A 388 -2.71 -18.55 8.16
CA LYS A 388 -1.78 -19.07 9.18
C LYS A 388 -0.86 -17.99 9.73
N LEU A 389 -0.30 -17.15 8.86
CA LEU A 389 0.54 -16.02 9.23
C LEU A 389 -0.20 -15.03 10.15
N LEU A 390 -1.44 -14.71 9.80
CA LEU A 390 -2.29 -13.80 10.57
C LEU A 390 -2.81 -14.41 11.87
N ALA A 391 -3.12 -15.71 11.88
CA ALA A 391 -3.63 -16.40 13.09
C ALA A 391 -2.64 -16.31 14.27
N ASN A 392 -1.34 -16.34 13.99
CA ASN A 392 -0.29 -16.30 15.01
C ASN A 392 -0.05 -14.89 15.58
N GLY A 393 -0.52 -13.83 14.92
CA GLY A 393 -0.71 -12.48 15.48
C GLY A 393 0.47 -11.88 16.27
N GLY A 394 1.70 -12.34 16.05
CA GLY A 394 2.88 -12.04 16.87
C GLY A 394 4.17 -12.09 16.03
N PRO A 395 5.31 -11.65 16.60
CA PRO A 395 6.58 -11.67 15.89
C PRO A 395 6.91 -13.09 15.44
N VAL A 396 7.47 -13.22 14.23
CA VAL A 396 7.69 -14.46 13.47
C VAL A 396 8.45 -15.57 14.22
N ALA A 397 8.98 -15.28 15.41
CA ALA A 397 9.56 -16.23 16.36
C ALA A 397 8.65 -17.42 16.76
N ALA A 398 7.38 -17.45 16.34
CA ALA A 398 6.47 -18.57 16.54
C ALA A 398 6.34 -19.53 15.34
N PHE A 399 6.96 -19.25 14.18
CA PHE A 399 6.83 -20.12 13.01
C PHE A 399 7.93 -21.19 12.98
N ASN A 400 7.50 -22.45 13.08
CA ASN A 400 8.38 -23.60 12.90
C ASN A 400 8.31 -24.05 11.44
N ASN A 401 9.44 -23.94 10.75
CA ASN A 401 9.57 -24.35 9.35
C ASN A 401 8.97 -25.75 9.10
N ASP A 402 9.20 -26.72 9.98
CA ASP A 402 8.79 -28.11 9.76
C ASP A 402 7.28 -28.36 9.91
N THR A 403 6.59 -27.57 10.74
CA THR A 403 5.14 -27.73 10.99
C THR A 403 4.29 -26.69 10.26
N ASP A 404 4.93 -25.68 9.67
CA ASP A 404 4.25 -24.51 9.10
C ASP A 404 4.18 -24.44 7.58
N ALA A 405 4.71 -25.44 6.91
CA ALA A 405 4.58 -25.61 5.47
C ALA A 405 3.16 -26.04 5.04
N ILE A 406 2.69 -25.51 3.90
CA ILE A 406 1.53 -26.04 3.21
C ILE A 406 1.98 -27.18 2.29
N SER A 407 1.34 -28.34 2.42
CA SER A 407 1.62 -29.51 1.57
C SER A 407 1.50 -29.16 0.08
N GLY A 408 2.48 -29.58 -0.72
CA GLY A 408 2.60 -29.22 -2.14
C GLY A 408 3.28 -27.88 -2.41
N ALA A 409 3.55 -27.06 -1.38
CA ALA A 409 4.23 -25.77 -1.50
C ALA A 409 5.25 -25.54 -0.38
N THR A 410 5.92 -26.60 0.08
CA THR A 410 6.80 -26.59 1.25
C THR A 410 7.91 -25.54 1.13
N GLU A 411 8.68 -25.55 0.04
CA GLU A 411 9.76 -24.57 -0.17
C GLU A 411 9.27 -23.12 -0.21
N SER A 412 8.17 -22.86 -0.94
CA SER A 412 7.58 -21.53 -0.99
C SER A 412 7.05 -21.09 0.38
N SER A 413 6.53 -22.02 1.18
CA SER A 413 6.06 -21.74 2.54
C SER A 413 7.21 -21.29 3.46
N HIS A 414 8.35 -21.98 3.44
CA HIS A 414 9.54 -21.58 4.21
C HIS A 414 10.07 -20.21 3.76
N SER A 415 10.11 -19.98 2.46
CA SER A 415 10.61 -18.73 1.89
C SER A 415 9.66 -17.56 2.20
N TRP A 416 8.34 -17.76 2.20
CA TRP A 416 7.37 -16.77 2.68
C TRP A 416 7.52 -16.50 4.18
N ASN A 417 7.71 -17.51 5.02
CA ASN A 417 7.98 -17.32 6.46
C ASN A 417 9.19 -16.42 6.68
N GLN A 418 10.30 -16.71 5.98
CA GLN A 418 11.51 -15.92 6.09
C GLN A 418 11.31 -14.49 5.54
N ALA A 419 10.56 -14.33 4.44
CA ALA A 419 10.24 -13.01 3.91
C ALA A 419 9.46 -12.17 4.94
N VAL A 420 8.47 -12.76 5.64
CA VAL A 420 7.74 -12.09 6.72
C VAL A 420 8.66 -11.78 7.90
N GLU A 421 9.56 -12.70 8.29
CA GLU A 421 10.54 -12.47 9.36
C GLU A 421 11.42 -11.25 9.06
N ARG A 422 11.98 -11.22 7.86
CA ARG A 422 12.85 -10.13 7.40
C ARG A 422 12.07 -8.82 7.34
N ALA A 423 10.84 -8.82 6.85
CA ALA A 423 10.00 -7.62 6.84
C ALA A 423 9.66 -7.11 8.26
N MET A 424 9.41 -8.02 9.22
CA MET A 424 9.25 -7.66 10.63
C MET A 424 10.56 -7.10 11.23
N GLU A 425 11.72 -7.63 10.84
CA GLU A 425 13.02 -7.08 11.24
C GLU A 425 13.22 -5.65 10.72
N LYS A 426 12.80 -5.35 9.47
CA LYS A 426 12.80 -3.97 8.94
C LYS A 426 11.94 -3.01 9.77
N ALA A 427 10.90 -3.54 10.42
CA ALA A 427 10.00 -2.75 11.24
C ALA A 427 10.55 -2.41 12.64
N LEU A 428 11.70 -2.96 13.07
CA LEU A 428 12.24 -2.71 14.40
C LEU A 428 12.61 -1.23 14.61
N LYS A 429 12.22 -0.65 15.75
CA LYS A 429 12.63 0.70 16.20
C LYS A 429 14.15 0.80 16.34
N THR A 430 14.75 -0.27 16.86
CA THR A 430 16.20 -0.44 16.95
C THR A 430 16.54 -1.62 16.07
N GLY A 431 17.01 -1.33 14.85
CA GLY A 431 17.42 -2.37 13.90
C GLY A 431 18.48 -3.29 14.49
N LYS A 432 18.51 -4.54 14.04
CA LYS A 432 19.64 -5.43 14.36
C LYS A 432 20.90 -4.94 13.65
N ASN A 433 22.06 -5.32 14.19
CA ASN A 433 23.34 -5.04 13.53
C ASN A 433 23.38 -5.62 12.11
N GLY A 434 24.21 -5.01 11.27
CA GLY A 434 24.39 -5.37 9.87
C GLY A 434 23.49 -4.58 8.92
N LYS A 435 23.91 -4.50 7.67
CA LYS A 435 23.21 -3.82 6.57
C LYS A 435 22.28 -4.77 5.82
N TYR A 436 22.65 -6.05 5.73
CA TYR A 436 21.98 -7.03 4.90
C TYR A 436 21.50 -8.24 5.72
N PHE A 437 20.44 -8.89 5.25
CA PHE A 437 20.04 -10.20 5.75
C PHE A 437 21.00 -11.27 5.24
N ASP A 438 21.38 -12.19 6.12
CA ASP A 438 22.20 -13.35 5.74
C ASP A 438 21.39 -14.37 4.92
N GLY A 439 22.11 -15.19 4.16
CA GLY A 439 21.59 -16.26 3.31
C GLY A 439 21.66 -15.96 1.81
N ILE A 440 21.05 -16.82 1.01
CA ILE A 440 21.06 -16.71 -0.45
C ILE A 440 20.02 -15.68 -0.90
N VAL A 441 20.48 -14.66 -1.62
CA VAL A 441 19.66 -13.60 -2.21
C VAL A 441 19.85 -13.55 -3.72
N ALA A 442 18.78 -13.22 -4.45
CA ALA A 442 18.84 -13.06 -5.89
C ALA A 442 18.87 -11.59 -6.28
N GLY A 443 19.54 -11.29 -7.38
CA GLY A 443 19.41 -10.03 -8.09
C GLY A 443 19.47 -10.24 -9.59
N VAL A 444 18.73 -9.42 -10.31
CA VAL A 444 18.60 -9.50 -11.77
C VAL A 444 18.77 -8.09 -12.33
N ASP A 445 19.53 -7.95 -13.40
CA ASP A 445 19.61 -6.68 -14.09
C ASP A 445 18.24 -6.33 -14.70
N ASN A 446 18.00 -5.04 -14.90
CA ASN A 446 16.73 -4.56 -15.43
C ASN A 446 16.41 -5.06 -16.86
N GLN A 447 17.38 -5.60 -17.60
CA GLN A 447 17.18 -6.15 -18.94
C GLN A 447 17.07 -7.69 -18.94
N SER A 448 17.12 -8.33 -17.76
CA SER A 448 17.09 -9.78 -17.60
C SER A 448 18.15 -10.49 -18.47
N GLN A 449 19.39 -10.02 -18.43
CA GLN A 449 20.54 -10.67 -19.07
C GLN A 449 21.26 -11.62 -18.12
N ILE A 450 21.32 -11.26 -16.83
CA ILE A 450 22.02 -11.98 -15.76
C ILE A 450 21.12 -12.10 -14.54
N LEU A 451 21.05 -13.32 -13.99
CA LEU A 451 20.62 -13.58 -12.61
C LEU A 451 21.86 -13.89 -11.78
N LEU A 452 22.01 -13.19 -10.66
CA LEU A 452 23.00 -13.52 -9.63
C LEU A 452 22.30 -14.09 -8.41
N LEU A 453 22.86 -15.17 -7.87
CA LEU A 453 22.59 -15.64 -6.51
C LEU A 453 23.82 -15.35 -5.66
N LEU A 454 23.67 -14.49 -4.66
CA LEU A 454 24.71 -14.13 -3.71
C LEU A 454 24.44 -14.85 -2.38
N ASN A 455 25.43 -15.56 -1.83
CA ASN A 455 25.37 -15.95 -0.43
C ASN A 455 25.96 -14.83 0.43
N LEU A 456 25.16 -14.30 1.35
CA LEU A 456 25.55 -13.23 2.26
C LEU A 456 25.74 -13.77 3.68
N GLU A 457 26.87 -13.43 4.29
CA GLU A 457 27.16 -13.73 5.69
C GLU A 457 27.87 -12.54 6.33
N ASN A 458 27.30 -11.99 7.40
CA ASN A 458 27.87 -10.85 8.15
C ASN A 458 28.21 -9.65 7.24
N ASP A 459 27.24 -9.24 6.42
CA ASP A 459 27.36 -8.18 5.40
C ASP A 459 28.39 -8.41 4.28
N LYS A 460 28.92 -9.63 4.14
CA LYS A 460 29.89 -9.98 3.10
C LYS A 460 29.28 -10.99 2.13
N VAL A 461 29.55 -10.79 0.84
CA VAL A 461 29.27 -11.82 -0.16
C VAL A 461 30.34 -12.89 -0.06
N THR A 462 29.95 -14.12 0.28
CA THR A 462 30.85 -15.27 0.43
C THR A 462 30.86 -16.16 -0.80
N GLN A 463 29.80 -16.13 -1.59
CA GLN A 463 29.68 -16.89 -2.83
C GLN A 463 28.80 -16.15 -3.84
N ILE A 464 29.16 -16.27 -5.12
CA ILE A 464 28.40 -15.76 -6.26
C ILE A 464 28.13 -16.92 -7.23
N THR A 465 26.87 -17.08 -7.61
CA THR A 465 26.47 -17.95 -8.73
C THR A 465 25.84 -17.09 -9.81
N LEU A 466 26.34 -17.18 -11.04
CA LEU A 466 25.88 -16.40 -12.19
C LEU A 466 25.12 -17.30 -13.16
N HIS A 467 23.92 -16.86 -13.57
CA HIS A 467 23.16 -17.47 -14.64
C HIS A 467 22.89 -16.45 -15.75
N LEU A 468 22.97 -16.91 -17.00
CA LEU A 468 22.63 -16.11 -18.17
C LEU A 468 21.20 -16.42 -18.61
N PHE A 469 20.48 -15.39 -19.03
CA PHE A 469 19.20 -15.55 -19.71
C PHE A 469 19.40 -15.70 -21.22
N ASP A 470 18.50 -16.44 -21.87
CA ASP A 470 18.35 -16.47 -23.31
C ASP A 470 17.50 -15.29 -23.81
N LYS A 471 17.39 -15.18 -25.13
CA LYS A 471 16.57 -14.16 -25.81
C LYS A 471 15.08 -14.24 -25.48
N ASP A 472 14.60 -15.36 -24.96
CA ASP A 472 13.21 -15.61 -24.61
C ASP A 472 12.98 -15.37 -23.09
N GLY A 473 14.00 -14.86 -22.37
CA GLY A 473 13.93 -14.54 -20.96
C GLY A 473 13.95 -15.76 -20.03
N LYS A 474 14.46 -16.90 -20.51
CA LYS A 474 14.65 -18.12 -19.71
C LYS A 474 16.12 -18.31 -19.36
N LEU A 475 16.39 -18.90 -18.20
CA LEU A 475 17.77 -19.22 -17.84
C LEU A 475 18.34 -20.28 -18.79
N ILE A 476 19.53 -20.02 -19.32
CA ILE A 476 20.31 -20.99 -20.06
C ILE A 476 20.89 -21.98 -19.04
N LYS A 477 20.59 -23.26 -19.22
CA LYS A 477 21.17 -24.31 -18.36
C LYS A 477 22.69 -24.37 -18.53
N ALA A 478 23.42 -24.69 -17.47
CA ALA A 478 24.88 -24.67 -17.48
C ALA A 478 25.49 -25.59 -18.57
N GLU A 479 24.87 -26.73 -18.83
CA GLU A 479 25.26 -27.67 -19.89
C GLU A 479 25.04 -27.12 -21.31
N ASN A 480 24.14 -26.14 -21.48
CA ASN A 480 23.79 -25.53 -22.75
C ASN A 480 24.55 -24.23 -23.02
N LEU A 481 25.37 -23.76 -22.08
CA LEU A 481 26.24 -22.61 -22.30
C LEU A 481 27.34 -22.95 -23.32
N THR A 482 27.55 -22.04 -24.26
CA THR A 482 28.71 -22.06 -25.17
C THR A 482 30.02 -21.91 -24.38
N HIS A 483 31.14 -22.25 -25.01
CA HIS A 483 32.45 -22.13 -24.35
C HIS A 483 32.75 -20.67 -23.95
N GLU A 484 32.47 -19.75 -24.86
CA GLU A 484 32.65 -18.31 -24.66
C GLU A 484 31.76 -17.78 -23.54
N GLN A 485 30.51 -18.22 -23.45
CA GLN A 485 29.62 -17.82 -22.36
C GLN A 485 30.10 -18.32 -20.99
N LYS A 486 30.68 -19.52 -20.92
CA LYS A 486 31.26 -20.05 -19.67
C LYS A 486 32.46 -19.22 -19.24
N GLU A 487 33.38 -18.93 -20.17
CA GLU A 487 34.55 -18.09 -19.87
C GLU A 487 34.15 -16.69 -19.39
N VAL A 488 33.18 -16.04 -20.06
CA VAL A 488 32.69 -14.73 -19.63
C VAL A 488 32.00 -14.80 -18.28
N ALA A 489 31.18 -15.82 -18.01
CA ALA A 489 30.53 -16.01 -16.71
C ALA A 489 31.56 -16.20 -15.58
N GLU A 490 32.63 -16.96 -15.82
CA GLU A 490 33.73 -17.16 -14.87
C GLU A 490 34.48 -15.85 -14.58
N LEU A 491 34.83 -15.08 -15.62
CA LEU A 491 35.51 -13.79 -15.48
C LEU A 491 34.66 -12.76 -14.72
N LEU A 492 33.35 -12.67 -15.04
CA LEU A 492 32.42 -11.80 -14.31
C LEU A 492 32.29 -12.20 -12.85
N THR A 493 32.16 -13.50 -12.58
CA THR A 493 32.05 -14.03 -11.22
C THR A 493 33.33 -13.72 -10.42
N ALA A 494 34.50 -13.94 -11.01
CA ALA A 494 35.78 -13.61 -10.38
C ALA A 494 35.93 -12.11 -10.11
N GLY A 495 35.58 -11.27 -11.10
CA GLY A 495 35.64 -9.81 -10.96
C GLY A 495 34.71 -9.26 -9.87
N LEU A 496 33.48 -9.79 -9.77
CA LEU A 496 32.54 -9.43 -8.72
C LEU A 496 32.97 -9.95 -7.34
N ASN A 497 33.56 -11.14 -7.25
CA ASN A 497 34.07 -11.67 -5.99
C ASN A 497 35.21 -10.80 -5.43
N GLU A 498 36.10 -10.31 -6.30
CA GLU A 498 37.24 -9.51 -5.89
C GLU A 498 36.87 -8.04 -5.62
N ASN A 499 36.05 -7.44 -6.48
CA ASN A 499 35.85 -5.99 -6.50
C ASN A 499 34.38 -5.54 -6.31
N GLY A 500 33.42 -6.46 -6.22
CA GLY A 500 32.00 -6.14 -6.10
C GLY A 500 31.53 -5.18 -7.19
N LEU A 501 30.92 -4.06 -6.79
CA LEU A 501 30.44 -3.04 -7.74
C LEU A 501 31.57 -2.25 -8.43
N ASP A 502 32.79 -2.28 -7.90
CA ASP A 502 33.96 -1.61 -8.47
C ASP A 502 34.67 -2.46 -9.55
N MET A 503 34.08 -3.61 -9.92
CA MET A 503 34.55 -4.44 -11.02
C MET A 503 34.69 -3.64 -12.31
N LYS A 504 35.88 -3.72 -12.92
CA LYS A 504 36.16 -3.15 -14.24
C LYS A 504 35.42 -3.93 -15.33
N ASP A 505 35.03 -3.22 -16.39
CA ASP A 505 34.40 -3.87 -17.52
C ASP A 505 35.39 -4.81 -18.22
N ILE A 506 34.91 -5.99 -18.57
CA ILE A 506 35.64 -6.93 -19.41
C ILE A 506 35.58 -6.40 -20.84
N VAL A 507 36.74 -6.22 -21.47
CA VAL A 507 36.86 -5.67 -22.82
C VAL A 507 36.07 -6.54 -23.81
N GLY A 508 35.17 -5.91 -24.56
CA GLY A 508 34.26 -6.58 -25.50
C GLY A 508 33.04 -7.24 -24.87
N GLN A 509 32.88 -7.14 -23.55
CA GLN A 509 31.74 -7.63 -22.78
C GLN A 509 31.20 -6.56 -21.82
N GLU A 510 31.27 -5.29 -22.22
CA GLU A 510 30.88 -4.14 -21.41
C GLU A 510 29.40 -4.19 -21.02
N VAL A 511 28.54 -4.66 -21.93
CA VAL A 511 27.10 -4.84 -21.67
C VAL A 511 26.87 -5.86 -20.55
N LEU A 512 27.46 -7.05 -20.65
CA LEU A 512 27.33 -8.08 -19.62
C LEU A 512 28.02 -7.67 -18.31
N SER A 513 29.12 -6.91 -18.37
CA SER A 513 29.77 -6.34 -17.19
C SER A 513 28.85 -5.36 -16.46
N GLY A 514 28.15 -4.49 -17.22
CA GLY A 514 27.12 -3.60 -16.70
C GLY A 514 25.94 -4.35 -16.08
N ALA A 515 25.43 -5.37 -16.76
CA ALA A 515 24.36 -6.22 -16.26
C ALA A 515 24.75 -6.96 -14.98
N ALA A 516 25.97 -7.51 -14.90
CA ALA A 516 26.47 -8.19 -13.70
C ALA A 516 26.52 -7.23 -12.50
N LYS A 517 27.01 -6.00 -12.68
CA LYS A 517 27.01 -4.97 -11.63
C LYS A 517 25.61 -4.55 -11.22
N ALA A 518 24.69 -4.41 -12.17
CA ALA A 518 23.29 -4.08 -11.90
C ALA A 518 22.60 -5.18 -11.09
N ALA A 519 22.75 -6.44 -11.51
CA ALA A 519 22.23 -7.61 -10.80
C ALA A 519 22.83 -7.72 -9.39
N TYR A 520 24.12 -7.43 -9.22
CA TYR A 520 24.78 -7.46 -7.91
C TYR A 520 24.22 -6.37 -6.98
N LYS A 521 24.09 -5.13 -7.47
CA LYS A 521 23.49 -4.03 -6.72
C LYS A 521 22.07 -4.36 -6.29
N ASP A 522 21.30 -4.93 -7.20
CA ASP A 522 19.91 -5.29 -6.98
C ASP A 522 19.76 -6.45 -5.97
N ALA A 523 20.64 -7.45 -5.99
CA ALA A 523 20.70 -8.50 -4.98
C ALA A 523 20.94 -7.92 -3.57
N LEU A 524 21.87 -6.97 -3.44
CA LEU A 524 22.12 -6.27 -2.18
C LEU A 524 20.92 -5.43 -1.73
N GLN A 525 20.17 -4.83 -2.66
CA GLN A 525 18.94 -4.11 -2.34
C GLN A 525 17.84 -5.07 -1.84
N ASN A 526 17.67 -6.23 -2.48
CA ASN A 526 16.76 -7.28 -2.02
C ASN A 526 17.12 -7.80 -0.62
N ALA A 527 18.42 -7.81 -0.29
CA ALA A 527 18.95 -8.20 1.02
C ALA A 527 18.92 -7.09 2.07
N SER A 528 18.65 -5.84 1.70
CA SER A 528 18.77 -4.68 2.60
C SER A 528 17.80 -4.79 3.77
N LYS A 529 18.30 -4.53 4.99
CA LYS A 529 17.47 -4.37 6.20
C LYS A 529 16.71 -3.04 6.26
N ASN A 530 17.05 -2.09 5.40
CA ASN A 530 16.31 -0.84 5.27
C ASN A 530 15.13 -1.02 4.31
N GLN A 531 13.99 -0.42 4.68
CA GLN A 531 12.83 -0.33 3.80
C GLN A 531 13.09 0.74 2.72
N GLY A 532 12.83 0.38 1.45
CA GLY A 532 12.89 1.34 0.35
C GLY A 532 11.71 2.30 0.35
N ASN A 533 11.75 3.31 -0.53
CA ASN A 533 10.72 4.36 -0.62
C ASN A 533 9.52 3.96 -1.50
N TYR A 534 9.67 2.93 -2.33
CA TYR A 534 8.68 2.49 -3.32
C TYR A 534 8.26 1.05 -3.04
N LYS A 535 6.98 0.76 -3.28
CA LYS A 535 6.41 -0.59 -3.33
C LYS A 535 6.86 -1.24 -4.63
N ASP A 536 7.24 -2.50 -4.51
CA ASP A 536 7.56 -3.33 -5.67
C ASP A 536 6.27 -3.85 -6.33
N GLY A 537 6.18 -3.78 -7.65
CA GLY A 537 4.99 -4.22 -8.36
C GLY A 537 4.87 -3.71 -9.79
N ALA A 538 3.77 -4.06 -10.44
CA ALA A 538 3.42 -3.58 -11.77
C ALA A 538 2.38 -2.46 -11.68
N PHE A 539 2.60 -1.39 -12.43
CA PHE A 539 1.80 -0.18 -12.43
C PHE A 539 1.44 0.17 -13.88
N THR A 540 0.15 0.18 -14.19
CA THR A 540 -0.35 0.73 -15.45
C THR A 540 -0.74 2.18 -15.24
N THR A 541 -0.07 3.06 -15.96
CA THR A 541 -0.26 4.51 -15.87
C THR A 541 -0.35 5.13 -17.26
N TYR A 542 -0.84 6.36 -17.29
CA TYR A 542 -1.12 7.08 -18.52
C TYR A 542 -0.48 8.45 -18.47
N GLY A 543 -0.03 8.95 -19.62
CA GLY A 543 0.31 10.35 -19.83
C GLY A 543 -0.93 11.22 -19.95
N ASP A 544 -0.75 12.51 -20.24
CA ASP A 544 -1.88 13.40 -20.46
C ASP A 544 -2.71 12.98 -21.67
N ALA A 545 -4.02 12.94 -21.47
CA ALA A 545 -5.00 12.61 -22.48
C ALA A 545 -5.37 13.82 -23.35
N TYR A 546 -5.81 13.51 -24.57
CA TYR A 546 -6.36 14.48 -25.53
C TYR A 546 -7.44 13.82 -26.39
N ASP A 547 -8.01 14.55 -27.34
CA ASP A 547 -9.12 14.11 -28.20
C ASP A 547 -8.80 12.94 -29.14
N LYS A 548 -7.57 12.43 -29.14
CA LYS A 548 -7.17 11.22 -29.89
C LYS A 548 -6.73 10.06 -28.99
N GLY A 549 -6.93 10.16 -27.68
CA GLY A 549 -6.56 9.15 -26.68
C GLY A 549 -5.38 9.59 -25.81
N THR A 550 -4.52 8.65 -25.42
CA THR A 550 -3.38 8.91 -24.53
C THR A 550 -2.19 7.98 -24.83
N ASN A 551 -1.12 8.09 -24.05
CA ASN A 551 0.04 7.22 -24.04
C ASN A 551 0.04 6.42 -22.73
N ARG A 552 0.12 5.10 -22.81
CA ARG A 552 0.10 4.19 -21.66
C ARG A 552 1.51 3.67 -21.40
N ALA A 553 1.90 3.61 -20.14
CA ALA A 553 3.09 2.89 -19.69
C ALA A 553 2.66 1.77 -18.72
N ASP A 554 3.12 0.56 -19.00
CA ASP A 554 3.10 -0.54 -18.04
C ASP A 554 4.49 -0.67 -17.45
N VAL A 555 4.64 -0.24 -16.20
CA VAL A 555 5.93 -0.12 -15.50
C VAL A 555 6.00 -1.16 -14.39
N THR A 556 7.04 -1.98 -14.37
CA THR A 556 7.36 -2.86 -13.23
C THR A 556 8.49 -2.22 -12.44
N LEU A 557 8.22 -1.91 -11.18
CA LEU A 557 9.21 -1.36 -10.25
C LEU A 557 9.68 -2.42 -9.27
N ARG A 558 10.99 -2.42 -8.99
CA ARG A 558 11.63 -3.26 -7.99
C ARG A 558 12.77 -2.50 -7.33
N ASN A 559 12.72 -2.34 -6.01
CA ASN A 559 13.62 -1.49 -5.24
C ASN A 559 13.70 -0.05 -5.76
N GLY A 560 12.61 0.46 -6.35
CA GLY A 560 12.58 1.77 -7.00
C GLY A 560 13.30 1.86 -8.35
N ASN A 561 13.67 0.72 -8.96
CA ASN A 561 14.19 0.66 -10.32
C ASN A 561 13.11 0.12 -11.28
N ILE A 562 13.07 0.64 -12.51
CA ILE A 562 12.31 0.09 -13.63
C ILE A 562 12.99 -1.20 -14.07
N VAL A 563 12.32 -2.33 -13.86
CA VAL A 563 12.77 -3.68 -14.26
C VAL A 563 11.87 -4.29 -15.33
N GLY A 564 10.83 -3.58 -15.73
CA GLY A 564 9.96 -3.95 -16.84
C GLY A 564 9.23 -2.71 -17.36
N LEU A 565 9.19 -2.55 -18.68
CA LEU A 565 8.54 -1.41 -19.31
C LEU A 565 7.93 -1.79 -20.64
N ASN A 566 6.64 -1.49 -20.81
CA ASN A 566 6.00 -1.47 -22.12
C ASN A 566 5.28 -0.13 -22.33
N LEU A 567 5.43 0.42 -23.53
CA LEU A 567 4.91 1.73 -23.91
C LEU A 567 3.94 1.55 -25.07
N TYR A 568 2.76 2.15 -24.96
CA TYR A 568 1.70 2.02 -25.95
C TYR A 568 1.07 3.37 -26.28
N ARG A 569 0.75 3.59 -27.55
CA ARG A 569 -0.10 4.71 -27.97
C ARG A 569 -1.53 4.19 -28.05
N VAL A 570 -2.40 4.59 -27.10
CA VAL A 570 -3.77 4.05 -27.00
C VAL A 570 -4.83 5.04 -27.50
N GLY A 571 -5.73 4.59 -28.37
CA GLY A 571 -6.82 5.41 -28.90
C GLY A 571 -7.82 5.87 -27.85
N VAL A 572 -8.84 6.63 -28.30
CA VAL A 572 -10.00 7.01 -27.47
C VAL A 572 -10.81 5.79 -27.01
N ASP A 573 -10.66 4.66 -27.70
CA ASP A 573 -11.21 3.35 -27.37
C ASP A 573 -10.29 2.51 -26.46
N PHE A 574 -9.19 3.10 -25.95
CA PHE A 574 -8.16 2.48 -25.12
C PHE A 574 -7.47 1.27 -25.76
N GLN A 575 -7.58 1.11 -27.07
CA GLN A 575 -6.87 0.07 -27.80
C GLN A 575 -5.50 0.58 -28.22
N ASP A 576 -4.48 -0.27 -28.08
CA ASP A 576 -3.17 0.01 -28.62
C ASP A 576 -3.26 0.18 -30.14
N ARG A 577 -2.72 1.29 -30.63
CA ARG A 577 -2.66 1.59 -32.05
C ARG A 577 -1.56 0.80 -32.75
N GLY A 578 -0.52 0.36 -32.03
CA GLY A 578 0.61 -0.37 -32.60
C GLY A 578 1.15 0.32 -33.87
N ALA A 579 1.25 -0.42 -34.97
CA ALA A 579 1.71 0.10 -36.26
C ALA A 579 0.81 1.17 -36.90
N SER A 580 -0.45 1.32 -36.44
CA SER A 580 -1.37 2.37 -36.90
C SER A 580 -1.20 3.71 -36.17
N ALA A 581 -0.31 3.77 -35.17
CA ALA A 581 0.07 5.03 -34.55
C ALA A 581 0.85 5.93 -35.53
N TYR A 582 1.06 7.21 -35.17
CA TYR A 582 1.92 8.11 -35.94
C TYR A 582 3.32 7.50 -36.12
N SER A 583 3.87 7.60 -37.33
CA SER A 583 5.09 6.88 -37.72
C SER A 583 6.30 7.21 -36.85
N GLU A 584 6.38 8.46 -36.40
CA GLU A 584 7.40 9.01 -35.51
C GLU A 584 7.26 8.43 -34.10
N VAL A 585 6.03 8.19 -33.63
CA VAL A 585 5.77 7.55 -32.32
C VAL A 585 6.14 6.08 -32.36
N VAL A 586 5.81 5.37 -33.46
CA VAL A 586 6.20 3.96 -33.65
C VAL A 586 7.73 3.81 -33.60
N LYS A 587 8.47 4.75 -34.22
CA LYS A 587 9.93 4.78 -34.18
C LYS A 587 10.48 5.18 -32.80
N ALA A 588 9.80 6.08 -32.10
CA ALA A 588 10.25 6.59 -30.79
C ALA A 588 10.04 5.59 -29.64
N ILE A 589 8.98 4.77 -29.67
CA ILE A 589 8.68 3.79 -28.60
C ILE A 589 9.87 2.88 -28.23
N PRO A 590 10.55 2.19 -29.17
CA PRO A 590 11.68 1.33 -28.80
C PRO A 590 12.85 2.13 -28.20
N ILE A 591 13.16 3.32 -28.74
CA ILE A 591 14.23 4.19 -28.25
C ILE A 591 13.93 4.65 -26.81
N LEU A 592 12.71 5.13 -26.56
CA LEU A 592 12.29 5.57 -25.23
C LEU A 592 12.28 4.39 -24.26
N LYS A 593 11.79 3.22 -24.68
CA LYS A 593 11.80 2.01 -23.85
C LYS A 593 13.22 1.68 -23.41
N GLU A 594 14.18 1.63 -24.33
CA GLU A 594 15.58 1.39 -24.01
C GLU A 594 16.14 2.44 -23.04
N ASN A 595 15.96 3.73 -23.35
CA ASN A 595 16.47 4.82 -22.52
C ASN A 595 15.90 4.82 -21.10
N PHE A 596 14.60 4.59 -20.93
CA PHE A 596 13.98 4.51 -19.60
C PHE A 596 14.41 3.26 -18.83
N MET A 597 14.58 2.13 -19.50
CA MET A 597 15.13 0.94 -18.87
C MET A 597 16.54 1.21 -18.37
N VAL A 598 17.42 1.81 -19.18
CA VAL A 598 18.79 2.19 -18.78
C VAL A 598 18.80 3.22 -17.64
N ALA A 599 17.91 4.21 -17.68
CA ALA A 599 17.79 5.21 -16.63
C ALA A 599 17.46 4.56 -15.27
N ALA A 600 16.59 3.56 -15.29
CA ALA A 600 16.18 2.71 -14.17
C ALA A 600 15.49 3.44 -13.01
N THR A 601 16.06 4.48 -12.41
CA THR A 601 15.50 5.19 -11.25
C THR A 601 14.58 6.34 -11.68
N ARG A 602 13.78 6.86 -10.75
CA ARG A 602 12.90 8.00 -11.00
C ARG A 602 13.65 9.24 -11.44
N GLU A 603 14.76 9.56 -10.78
CA GLU A 603 15.56 10.77 -11.02
C GLU A 603 16.15 10.73 -12.42
N LYS A 604 16.78 9.61 -12.79
CA LYS A 604 17.35 9.43 -14.13
C LYS A 604 16.27 9.33 -15.21
N ALA A 605 15.11 8.75 -14.90
CA ALA A 605 14.00 8.70 -15.84
C ALA A 605 13.48 10.12 -16.17
N ALA A 606 13.57 11.07 -15.24
CA ALA A 606 13.22 12.47 -15.50
C ALA A 606 14.21 13.20 -16.42
N GLU A 607 15.41 12.64 -16.62
CA GLU A 607 16.48 13.17 -17.47
C GLU A 607 16.48 12.53 -18.87
N VAL A 608 15.59 11.57 -19.15
CA VAL A 608 15.52 10.91 -20.47
C VAL A 608 15.09 11.91 -21.53
N ASP A 609 15.92 12.06 -22.56
CA ASP A 609 15.68 12.97 -23.66
C ASP A 609 14.43 12.62 -24.48
N VAL A 610 13.74 13.67 -24.93
CA VAL A 610 12.63 13.55 -25.87
C VAL A 610 13.14 13.13 -27.25
N VAL A 611 12.36 12.30 -27.96
CA VAL A 611 12.70 11.90 -29.32
C VAL A 611 12.14 12.94 -30.30
N SER A 612 13.01 13.48 -31.16
CA SER A 612 12.61 14.46 -32.18
C SER A 612 11.53 13.88 -33.11
N GLY A 613 10.52 14.71 -33.43
CA GLY A 613 9.33 14.28 -34.18
C GLY A 613 8.25 13.59 -33.34
N ALA A 614 8.57 13.16 -32.11
CA ALA A 614 7.63 12.52 -31.19
C ALA A 614 7.55 13.23 -29.82
N THR A 615 7.95 14.50 -29.74
CA THR A 615 8.10 15.27 -28.49
C THR A 615 6.89 15.19 -27.56
N SER A 616 5.67 15.36 -28.08
CA SER A 616 4.45 15.28 -27.25
C SER A 616 4.25 13.88 -26.65
N SER A 617 4.49 12.82 -27.43
CA SER A 617 4.42 11.44 -26.94
C SER A 617 5.55 11.12 -25.97
N SER A 618 6.78 11.60 -26.19
CA SER A 618 7.89 11.44 -25.25
C SER A 618 7.57 12.06 -23.88
N ASN A 619 7.03 13.28 -23.87
CA ASN A 619 6.60 13.94 -22.63
C ASN A 619 5.48 13.17 -21.93
N ALA A 620 4.51 12.64 -22.70
CA ALA A 620 3.42 11.86 -22.14
C ALA A 620 3.89 10.52 -21.55
N PHE A 621 4.85 9.83 -22.18
CA PHE A 621 5.47 8.63 -21.61
C PHE A 621 6.28 8.94 -20.35
N SER A 622 7.03 10.04 -20.33
CA SER A 622 7.76 10.51 -19.14
C SER A 622 6.80 10.79 -17.98
N ALA A 623 5.69 11.47 -18.25
CA ALA A 623 4.64 11.71 -17.26
C ALA A 623 4.00 10.39 -16.78
N ALA A 624 3.73 9.44 -17.66
CA ALA A 624 3.22 8.12 -17.27
C ALA A 624 4.18 7.39 -16.31
N ILE A 625 5.49 7.43 -16.59
CA ILE A 625 6.52 6.80 -15.74
C ILE A 625 6.63 7.49 -14.38
N ASP A 626 6.67 8.82 -14.32
CA ASP A 626 6.64 9.54 -13.03
C ASP A 626 5.38 9.23 -12.23
N ARG A 627 4.23 9.09 -12.90
CA ARG A 627 2.97 8.67 -12.27
C ARG A 627 3.06 7.24 -11.70
N ALA A 628 3.79 6.33 -12.34
CA ALA A 628 4.02 4.98 -11.81
C ALA A 628 4.81 5.03 -10.50
N TYR A 629 5.86 5.86 -10.43
CA TYR A 629 6.59 6.11 -9.18
C TYR A 629 5.70 6.71 -8.10
N LYS A 630 4.87 7.69 -8.45
CA LYS A 630 3.93 8.31 -7.49
C LYS A 630 2.90 7.32 -6.93
N LYS A 631 2.45 6.34 -7.73
CA LYS A 631 1.59 5.24 -7.27
C LYS A 631 2.33 4.23 -6.39
N ALA A 632 3.64 4.10 -6.58
CA ALA A 632 4.48 3.18 -5.84
C ALA A 632 4.98 3.74 -4.50
N GLU A 633 4.90 5.06 -4.25
CA GLU A 633 5.41 5.67 -3.01
C GLU A 633 4.78 5.00 -1.76
N ILE A 634 5.64 4.59 -0.80
CA ILE A 634 5.21 3.98 0.46
C ILE A 634 4.71 5.04 1.43
N SER A 635 5.46 6.14 1.56
CA SER A 635 5.07 7.30 2.33
C SER A 635 4.76 8.44 1.38
N GLU A 636 3.52 8.91 1.41
CA GLU A 636 3.12 10.07 0.64
C GLU A 636 3.48 11.34 1.41
N ALA A 637 4.52 12.04 0.94
CA ALA A 637 4.94 13.30 1.55
C ALA A 637 3.81 14.34 1.60
N TYR A 638 2.79 14.22 0.74
CA TYR A 638 1.51 14.89 0.85
C TYR A 638 0.43 13.91 0.38
N LYS A 639 -0.53 13.62 1.25
CA LYS A 639 -1.65 12.75 0.92
C LYS A 639 -2.57 13.42 -0.09
N THR A 640 -2.32 13.15 -1.37
CA THR A 640 -3.09 13.73 -2.48
C THR A 640 -4.01 12.69 -3.09
N SER A 641 -5.28 13.03 -3.23
CA SER A 641 -6.26 12.13 -3.85
C SER A 641 -5.91 11.81 -5.30
N TYR A 642 -5.64 12.83 -6.10
CA TYR A 642 -5.37 12.63 -7.52
C TYR A 642 -4.07 13.29 -7.96
N LEU A 643 -3.46 12.69 -8.96
CA LEU A 643 -2.35 13.26 -9.71
C LEU A 643 -2.85 14.40 -10.60
N ASN A 644 -2.07 15.47 -10.74
CA ASN A 644 -2.39 16.55 -11.67
C ASN A 644 -2.19 16.10 -13.13
N GLY A 645 -3.03 16.65 -14.02
CA GLY A 645 -2.98 16.39 -15.46
C GLY A 645 -4.35 16.11 -16.05
N ILE A 646 -4.37 15.55 -17.27
CA ILE A 646 -5.59 15.19 -17.98
C ILE A 646 -5.65 13.67 -18.10
N PHE A 647 -6.68 13.06 -17.51
CA PHE A 647 -6.84 11.61 -17.46
C PHE A 647 -8.01 11.19 -18.32
N ALA A 648 -7.79 10.17 -19.13
CA ALA A 648 -8.83 9.58 -19.94
C ALA A 648 -9.50 8.43 -19.20
N GLY A 649 -10.77 8.18 -19.52
CA GLY A 649 -11.47 6.95 -19.19
C GLY A 649 -12.42 6.56 -20.30
N VAL A 650 -12.60 5.26 -20.47
CA VAL A 650 -13.57 4.68 -21.41
C VAL A 650 -14.49 3.75 -20.65
N ASN A 651 -15.77 3.73 -20.99
CA ASN A 651 -16.70 2.78 -20.38
C ASN A 651 -16.50 1.36 -20.96
N ALA A 652 -17.12 0.36 -20.33
CA ALA A 652 -16.84 -1.06 -20.62
C ALA A 652 -17.12 -1.47 -22.08
N ASP A 653 -18.15 -0.91 -22.72
CA ASP A 653 -18.51 -1.22 -24.12
C ASP A 653 -17.76 -0.36 -25.15
N LYS A 654 -16.93 0.58 -24.68
CA LYS A 654 -16.15 1.51 -25.53
C LYS A 654 -17.02 2.43 -26.39
N SER A 655 -18.22 2.78 -25.95
CA SER A 655 -19.07 3.78 -26.61
C SER A 655 -18.88 5.20 -26.10
N VAL A 656 -18.21 5.40 -24.95
CA VAL A 656 -17.99 6.71 -24.34
C VAL A 656 -16.55 6.87 -23.89
N TYR A 657 -15.92 7.95 -24.33
CA TYR A 657 -14.61 8.43 -23.90
C TYR A 657 -14.76 9.73 -23.13
N VAL A 658 -14.15 9.81 -21.95
CA VAL A 658 -14.15 11.00 -21.10
C VAL A 658 -12.71 11.44 -20.83
N MET A 659 -12.48 12.75 -20.84
CA MET A 659 -11.27 13.36 -20.30
C MET A 659 -11.61 14.13 -19.02
N VAL A 660 -10.83 13.89 -17.97
CA VAL A 660 -10.95 14.58 -16.67
C VAL A 660 -9.68 15.39 -16.44
N THR A 661 -9.80 16.70 -16.32
CA THR A 661 -8.70 17.60 -15.97
C THR A 661 -8.64 17.75 -14.46
N ILE A 662 -7.45 17.56 -13.91
CA ILE A 662 -7.17 17.60 -12.48
C ILE A 662 -6.11 18.66 -12.22
N GLU A 663 -6.47 19.63 -11.38
CA GLU A 663 -5.62 20.72 -10.96
C GLU A 663 -5.63 20.80 -9.44
N LYS A 664 -4.47 21.08 -8.84
CA LYS A 664 -4.31 21.12 -7.37
C LYS A 664 -4.89 19.85 -6.70
N ASN A 665 -4.68 18.71 -7.35
CA ASN A 665 -5.07 17.37 -6.90
C ASN A 665 -6.60 17.17 -6.81
N VAL A 666 -7.38 18.01 -7.49
CA VAL A 666 -8.85 17.97 -7.52
C VAL A 666 -9.34 17.97 -8.98
N PRO A 667 -10.33 17.13 -9.35
CA PRO A 667 -10.92 17.18 -10.69
C PRO A 667 -11.75 18.46 -10.85
N VAL A 668 -11.44 19.24 -11.88
CA VAL A 668 -12.02 20.58 -12.10
C VAL A 668 -12.82 20.69 -13.40
N LYS A 669 -12.52 19.86 -14.41
CA LYS A 669 -13.17 19.92 -15.72
C LYS A 669 -13.31 18.53 -16.33
N MET A 670 -14.40 18.30 -17.06
CA MET A 670 -14.65 17.06 -17.79
C MET A 670 -15.04 17.35 -19.24
N ALA A 671 -14.62 16.49 -20.16
CA ALA A 671 -15.03 16.50 -21.57
C ALA A 671 -15.49 15.11 -22.00
N VAL A 672 -16.61 15.02 -22.72
CA VAL A 672 -17.29 13.78 -23.10
C VAL A 672 -17.33 13.65 -24.61
N TYR A 673 -16.96 12.47 -25.09
CA TYR A 673 -16.96 12.09 -26.50
C TYR A 673 -17.68 10.75 -26.66
N TYR A 674 -18.71 10.72 -27.49
CA TYR A 674 -19.39 9.49 -27.87
C TYR A 674 -18.70 8.86 -29.07
N LEU A 675 -18.57 7.54 -29.05
CA LEU A 675 -17.86 6.76 -30.05
C LEU A 675 -18.84 5.98 -30.93
N ASP A 676 -18.54 5.87 -32.21
CA ASP A 676 -19.25 5.00 -33.14
C ASP A 676 -18.83 3.53 -32.95
N SER A 677 -19.48 2.62 -33.68
CA SER A 677 -19.17 1.19 -33.62
C SER A 677 -17.75 0.82 -34.10
N LYS A 678 -17.01 1.78 -34.69
CA LYS A 678 -15.61 1.64 -35.10
C LYS A 678 -14.65 2.31 -34.11
N GLY A 679 -15.14 2.80 -32.96
CA GLY A 679 -14.33 3.47 -31.94
C GLY A 679 -13.86 4.87 -32.34
N LYS A 680 -14.52 5.53 -33.30
CA LYS A 680 -14.24 6.92 -33.69
C LYS A 680 -15.20 7.87 -33.00
N ILE A 681 -14.73 9.07 -32.68
CA ILE A 681 -15.58 10.13 -32.13
C ILE A 681 -16.70 10.46 -33.13
N LYS A 682 -17.94 10.39 -32.67
CA LYS A 682 -19.12 10.84 -33.40
C LYS A 682 -19.06 12.35 -33.60
N ALA A 683 -19.42 12.82 -34.80
CA ALA A 683 -19.59 14.24 -35.04
C ALA A 683 -20.75 14.79 -34.21
N GLU A 684 -20.66 16.03 -33.75
CA GLU A 684 -21.62 16.61 -32.79
C GLU A 684 -23.05 16.66 -33.35
N ASP A 685 -23.20 16.88 -34.65
CA ASP A 685 -24.47 16.87 -35.39
C ASP A 685 -25.10 15.46 -35.53
N THR A 686 -24.35 14.41 -35.20
CA THR A 686 -24.80 13.01 -35.22
C THR A 686 -25.16 12.47 -33.83
N LEU A 687 -25.05 13.31 -32.79
CA LEU A 687 -25.41 12.93 -31.43
C LEU A 687 -26.93 12.90 -31.25
N SER A 688 -27.42 11.95 -30.46
CA SER A 688 -28.82 11.89 -30.05
C SER A 688 -29.14 13.03 -29.10
N ALA A 689 -30.44 13.33 -28.92
CA ALA A 689 -30.88 14.34 -27.96
C ALA A 689 -30.44 14.01 -26.52
N ASP A 690 -30.45 12.72 -26.15
CA ASP A 690 -30.01 12.25 -24.83
C ASP A 690 -28.49 12.41 -24.66
N GLU A 691 -27.69 12.09 -25.68
CA GLU A 691 -26.23 12.30 -25.71
C GLU A 691 -25.87 13.78 -25.56
N LEU A 692 -26.55 14.66 -26.30
CA LEU A 692 -26.35 16.12 -26.20
C LEU A 692 -26.71 16.64 -24.80
N ALA A 693 -27.81 16.15 -24.22
CA ALA A 693 -28.23 16.55 -22.88
C ALA A 693 -27.20 16.15 -21.81
N VAL A 694 -26.71 14.91 -21.85
CA VAL A 694 -25.70 14.41 -20.91
C VAL A 694 -24.34 15.11 -21.10
N LYS A 695 -23.89 15.30 -22.35
CA LYS A 695 -22.65 16.04 -22.65
C LYS A 695 -22.71 17.45 -22.10
N LYS A 696 -23.80 18.17 -22.36
CA LYS A 696 -23.98 19.55 -21.86
C LYS A 696 -23.92 19.62 -20.33
N GLU A 697 -24.57 18.70 -19.62
CA GLU A 697 -24.53 18.66 -18.15
C GLU A 697 -23.11 18.41 -17.62
N ILE A 698 -22.39 17.44 -18.18
CA ILE A 698 -21.05 17.03 -17.70
C ILE A 698 -19.98 18.06 -18.07
N GLU A 699 -20.10 18.73 -19.21
CA GLU A 699 -19.10 19.72 -19.66
C GLU A 699 -19.39 21.13 -19.15
N THR A 700 -20.45 21.32 -18.36
CA THR A 700 -20.73 22.61 -17.74
C THR A 700 -19.66 22.93 -16.71
N ASP A 701 -18.87 23.97 -16.99
CA ASP A 701 -17.79 24.42 -16.11
C ASP A 701 -18.31 24.73 -14.69
N THR A 702 -17.58 24.27 -13.69
CA THR A 702 -17.78 24.73 -12.31
C THR A 702 -17.02 26.03 -12.12
N THR A 703 -17.74 27.12 -11.88
CA THR A 703 -17.16 28.48 -11.76
C THR A 703 -16.26 28.66 -10.54
N THR A 704 -16.36 27.79 -9.52
CA THR A 704 -15.42 27.71 -8.39
C THR A 704 -15.39 26.28 -7.83
N GLY A 705 -14.19 25.68 -7.75
CA GLY A 705 -13.96 24.43 -7.00
C GLY A 705 -14.00 23.14 -7.83
N MET A 706 -14.32 22.05 -7.15
CA MET A 706 -14.33 20.69 -7.68
C MET A 706 -15.52 20.45 -8.61
N HIS A 707 -15.30 19.70 -9.69
CA HIS A 707 -16.34 19.32 -10.64
C HIS A 707 -17.47 18.53 -9.96
N LYS A 708 -18.73 18.74 -10.37
CA LYS A 708 -19.93 18.09 -9.77
C LYS A 708 -19.81 16.56 -9.71
N TYR A 709 -19.16 15.96 -10.71
CA TYR A 709 -19.00 14.51 -10.86
C TYR A 709 -17.61 14.01 -10.42
N ALA A 710 -16.81 14.84 -9.76
CA ALA A 710 -15.45 14.49 -9.32
C ALA A 710 -15.40 13.52 -8.12
N TYR A 711 -16.47 13.46 -7.33
CA TYR A 711 -16.53 12.66 -6.11
C TYR A 711 -17.84 11.85 -6.09
N ARG A 712 -17.70 10.52 -6.04
CA ARG A 712 -18.82 9.55 -6.08
C ARG A 712 -19.78 9.83 -7.25
N PRO A 713 -19.29 9.84 -8.50
CA PRO A 713 -20.14 10.09 -9.66
C PRO A 713 -21.27 9.06 -9.76
N ALA A 714 -22.47 9.54 -10.03
CA ALA A 714 -23.68 8.73 -10.17
C ALA A 714 -24.47 9.15 -11.41
N ALA A 715 -25.14 8.17 -12.02
CA ALA A 715 -26.01 8.40 -13.18
C ALA A 715 -27.15 9.37 -12.83
N PHE A 716 -27.60 10.15 -13.81
CA PHE A 716 -28.59 11.22 -13.67
C PHE A 716 -29.49 11.32 -14.90
N GLY A 717 -30.60 12.03 -14.80
CA GLY A 717 -31.49 12.30 -15.92
C GLY A 717 -32.96 12.08 -15.56
N ASP A 718 -33.82 12.92 -16.15
CA ASP A 718 -35.28 12.89 -15.92
C ASP A 718 -35.99 11.86 -16.83
N THR A 719 -35.31 11.37 -17.88
CA THR A 719 -35.79 10.33 -18.80
C THR A 719 -34.95 9.06 -18.67
N GLU A 720 -35.52 7.91 -19.03
CA GLU A 720 -34.78 6.65 -19.06
C GLU A 720 -33.59 6.69 -20.04
N GLY A 721 -33.74 7.39 -21.16
CA GLY A 721 -32.67 7.57 -22.16
C GLY A 721 -31.47 8.36 -21.63
N VAL A 722 -31.72 9.55 -21.05
CA VAL A 722 -30.65 10.36 -20.41
C VAL A 722 -30.00 9.59 -19.27
N LYS A 723 -30.78 8.85 -18.46
CA LYS A 723 -30.26 8.03 -17.36
C LYS A 723 -29.38 6.88 -17.84
N ALA A 724 -29.73 6.23 -18.94
CA ALA A 724 -28.92 5.18 -19.54
C ALA A 724 -27.60 5.73 -20.08
N VAL A 725 -27.65 6.83 -20.85
CA VAL A 725 -26.46 7.46 -21.42
C VAL A 725 -25.53 8.02 -20.34
N SER A 726 -26.08 8.66 -19.31
CA SER A 726 -25.27 9.20 -18.22
C SER A 726 -24.59 8.13 -17.38
N ALA A 727 -25.19 6.93 -17.25
CA ALA A 727 -24.54 5.80 -16.59
C ALA A 727 -23.24 5.40 -17.32
N LEU A 728 -23.26 5.35 -18.65
CA LEU A 728 -22.07 5.05 -19.46
C LEU A 728 -20.98 6.13 -19.27
N VAL A 729 -21.36 7.41 -19.28
CA VAL A 729 -20.42 8.52 -19.04
C VAL A 729 -19.84 8.46 -17.63
N VAL A 730 -20.67 8.18 -16.62
CA VAL A 730 -20.23 8.04 -15.22
C VAL A 730 -19.25 6.89 -15.05
N ASP A 731 -19.45 5.78 -15.75
CA ASP A 731 -18.49 4.67 -15.72
C ASP A 731 -17.16 5.04 -16.37
N ALA A 732 -17.17 5.77 -17.49
CA ALA A 732 -15.95 6.32 -18.08
C ALA A 732 -15.25 7.33 -17.13
N VAL A 733 -15.99 8.20 -16.44
CA VAL A 733 -15.45 9.12 -15.42
C VAL A 733 -14.76 8.34 -14.29
N LYS A 734 -15.37 7.26 -13.78
CA LYS A 734 -14.74 6.43 -12.74
C LYS A 734 -13.41 5.84 -13.20
N VAL A 735 -13.33 5.36 -14.44
CA VAL A 735 -12.08 4.84 -15.02
C VAL A 735 -11.01 5.93 -15.10
N ALA A 736 -11.38 7.16 -15.51
CA ALA A 736 -10.46 8.29 -15.55
C ALA A 736 -9.93 8.67 -14.16
N LEU A 737 -10.82 8.72 -13.16
CA LEU A 737 -10.46 9.00 -11.77
C LEU A 737 -9.60 7.88 -11.16
N GLU A 738 -9.81 6.63 -11.56
CA GLU A 738 -8.96 5.51 -11.15
C GLU A 738 -7.56 5.60 -11.76
N ALA A 739 -7.47 5.96 -13.04
CA ALA A 739 -6.18 6.21 -13.69
C ALA A 739 -5.43 7.37 -13.04
N ALA A 740 -6.15 8.43 -12.63
CA ALA A 740 -5.63 9.61 -11.96
C ALA A 740 -5.20 9.40 -10.51
N GLY A 741 -5.66 8.32 -9.87
CA GLY A 741 -5.34 8.05 -8.49
C GLY A 741 -3.87 7.85 -8.23
N ARG A 742 -3.49 8.05 -6.97
CA ARG A 742 -2.21 7.55 -6.45
C ARG A 742 -2.39 6.15 -5.92
#